data_AF-A0A2W1P716-F1
#
_entry.id   AF-A0A2W1P716-F1
#
_cell.length_a   1.000
_cell.length_b   1.000
_cell.length_c   1.000
_cell.angle_alpha   90.00
_cell.angle_beta   90.00
_cell.angle_gamma   90.00
#
_symmetry.space_group_name_H-M   'P 1'
#
loop_
_entity.id
_entity.type
_entity.pdbx_description
1 polymer ?
#
loop_
_entity_poly.entity_id
_entity_poly.type
_entity_poly.pdbx_seq_one_letter_code
_entity_poly.pdbx_strand_id
1 'polypeptide(L)'
;MSDEELLEYESRHSFLFFWNEANTDPQSPAYGLIRDRAPGDPQMSSVASVGFGLTALVIGAERGWVDKTQAEQRVLGTLNTLLNHAEQLNGFFYHFLDMSTAKRYGTSELSIIDTGIAISGALAAGEYFGGEVKALADRLYRNVDWSWYTDKNPGSNYNQFYMGYSPEKGFSGHWDFYAEQFMLYFLGAASPTHPIDPEMFYDFIRKTASYGNYPTFIHSWFGSLFTHQFSFAWFDLRNKMDREGVDWWNNSVIATKSSRQYSIDNAAKYKTYGPDAWGFTASDGPKGYEGRYGSAPSGFSNEQHIIDGTVTPAGSLGSIVFTPEEVLSTLRHYYTYPNLIGDYGLKDAYNLDVSPEWYGPDVIGIDKGITLLMLENYRSGLVWNLMNQNKYVQSGMKKVGLTEIGSTVIDDFDGNTIGSGWTDGGDEVYRASLTREQTHTGTGALKVEYTKQPGKESAFLELKFSDVQNLSSTDALHAHIYALSATTLLVKLDGESGTIEKQVSVQPGGWSLLDWTFTAEEKAKLGSVNRLMITAAPGKSSGEGTFYLDDLAVKGKAPSASNLWIHGKPIVGETLTANYSYFSPSGAAEGASQIRWLKAADANGSFTPIPGATQRTYTVQKQDAGSCIKFEVTPVTAVDPLTNAALQGNPKQSSPSGRIEVAEPEARSVTITTMPKEVFTSIDDFDGQSIEPNWSDAGDNVFTLSLDNKITPDGGNAMRIDYNKGDKTWPFVEGVADPTQPVFVGDSVTMQVYGKYDFIFKLEEVSGQHEKAFKGDTQGTWQTLSWDISALKHELNDVKRIVFLVEPGAVHVSGTFYLDNLRVNRIVQTDLTTEGSPLIGTAVYGDYEYFNAKGYSEAGTTYRWLRAKTKDGSYEPIKGAAARTYTPTERDKGDYLKFEVRPGADGQPPRGEAVRSAASDSVLKDKKKP
;
A
#
# COMPACT_ATOMS: atom_id res chain seq x y z
N MET A 1 11.20 13.58 -12.84
CA MET A 1 11.67 13.67 -11.45
C MET A 1 11.85 12.27 -10.92
N SER A 2 12.92 12.02 -10.18
CA SER A 2 13.10 10.82 -9.36
C SER A 2 12.10 10.78 -8.21
N ASP A 3 11.97 9.63 -7.54
CA ASP A 3 11.07 9.45 -6.40
C ASP A 3 11.37 10.44 -5.27
N GLU A 4 12.65 10.63 -4.93
CA GLU A 4 13.06 11.58 -3.88
C GLU A 4 12.76 13.03 -4.27
N GLU A 5 12.92 13.42 -5.54
CA GLU A 5 12.56 14.75 -6.03
C GLU A 5 11.05 15.00 -5.95
N LEU A 6 10.22 13.99 -6.26
CA LEU A 6 8.77 14.08 -6.13
C LEU A 6 8.34 14.18 -4.66
N LEU A 7 8.92 13.35 -3.79
CA LEU A 7 8.65 13.38 -2.35
C LEU A 7 9.02 14.75 -1.75
N GLU A 8 10.19 15.28 -2.08
CA GLU A 8 10.63 16.60 -1.64
C GLU A 8 9.71 17.71 -2.17
N TYR A 9 9.33 17.64 -3.45
CA TYR A 9 8.43 18.62 -4.06
C TYR A 9 7.07 18.63 -3.36
N GLU A 10 6.40 17.47 -3.24
CA GLU A 10 5.07 17.39 -2.59
C GLU A 10 5.14 17.80 -1.12
N SER A 11 6.17 17.36 -0.39
CA SER A 11 6.33 17.69 1.03
C SER A 11 6.53 19.20 1.22
N ARG A 12 7.41 19.81 0.43
CA ARG A 12 7.69 21.25 0.53
C ARG A 12 6.48 22.09 0.16
N HIS A 13 5.74 21.72 -0.88
CA HIS A 13 4.54 22.48 -1.26
C HIS A 13 3.37 22.26 -0.30
N SER A 14 3.24 21.07 0.29
CA SER A 14 2.31 20.84 1.40
C SER A 14 2.66 21.69 2.62
N PHE A 15 3.95 21.84 2.94
CA PHE A 15 4.39 22.75 3.99
C PHE A 15 4.05 24.22 3.70
N LEU A 16 4.15 24.66 2.43
CA LEU A 16 3.83 26.03 2.06
C LEU A 16 2.38 26.41 2.38
N PHE A 17 1.42 25.47 2.37
CA PHE A 17 0.06 25.73 2.85
C PHE A 17 0.07 26.20 4.30
N PHE A 18 0.69 25.44 5.21
CA PHE A 18 0.75 25.77 6.64
C PHE A 18 1.56 27.04 6.92
N TRP A 19 2.53 27.35 6.07
CA TRP A 19 3.34 28.56 6.22
C TRP A 19 2.60 29.82 5.75
N ASN A 20 1.98 29.76 4.57
CA ASN A 20 1.39 30.90 3.87
C ASN A 20 -0.06 31.18 4.27
N GLU A 21 -0.85 30.15 4.59
CA GLU A 21 -2.28 30.28 4.93
C GLU A 21 -2.52 30.49 6.44
N ALA A 22 -1.47 30.80 7.18
CA ALA A 22 -1.54 31.16 8.59
C ALA A 22 -1.74 32.67 8.78
N ASN A 23 -2.44 33.07 9.84
CA ASN A 23 -2.44 34.47 10.28
C ASN A 23 -1.08 34.82 10.88
N THR A 24 -0.38 35.78 10.29
CA THR A 24 0.96 36.20 10.72
C THR A 24 1.01 37.61 11.30
N ASP A 25 -0.14 38.25 11.56
CA ASP A 25 -0.19 39.58 12.18
C ASP A 25 0.09 39.45 13.68
N PRO A 26 1.26 39.92 14.18
CA PRO A 26 1.63 39.76 15.58
C PRO A 26 0.72 40.52 16.56
N GLN A 27 -0.16 41.41 16.07
CA GLN A 27 -1.17 42.09 16.88
C GLN A 27 -2.53 41.41 16.85
N SER A 28 -2.72 40.40 15.99
CA SER A 28 -3.99 39.69 15.89
C SER A 28 -4.15 38.71 17.07
N PRO A 29 -5.33 38.65 17.72
CA PRO A 29 -5.62 37.61 18.71
C PRO A 29 -5.70 36.22 18.07
N ALA A 30 -5.70 36.12 16.74
CA ALA A 30 -5.71 34.88 15.96
C ALA A 30 -4.34 34.56 15.35
N TYR A 31 -3.24 35.17 15.82
CA TYR A 31 -1.90 34.86 15.32
C TYR A 31 -1.62 33.36 15.36
N GLY A 32 -1.13 32.82 14.25
CA GLY A 32 -0.81 31.41 14.09
C GLY A 32 -1.98 30.49 13.78
N LEU A 33 -3.24 30.97 13.80
CA LEU A 33 -4.36 30.20 13.25
C LEU A 33 -4.17 29.97 11.76
N ILE A 34 -4.52 28.77 11.30
CA ILE A 34 -4.32 28.31 9.92
C ILE A 34 -5.68 28.06 9.29
N ARG A 35 -5.87 28.48 8.04
CA ARG A 35 -7.12 28.24 7.30
C ARG A 35 -7.48 26.76 7.24
N ASP A 36 -8.78 26.49 7.12
CA ASP A 36 -9.30 25.16 6.82
C ASP A 36 -8.84 24.67 5.43
N ARG A 37 -8.96 25.54 4.43
CA ARG A 37 -8.71 25.23 3.02
C ARG A 37 -8.26 26.45 2.23
N ALA A 38 -7.64 26.23 1.07
CA ALA A 38 -7.18 27.28 0.17
C ALA A 38 -7.21 26.91 -1.33
N PRO A 39 -7.73 27.78 -2.23
CA PRO A 39 -8.52 28.97 -1.91
C PRO A 39 -9.89 28.57 -1.34
N GLY A 40 -10.35 29.25 -0.31
CA GLY A 40 -11.65 29.02 0.32
C GLY A 40 -12.10 30.25 1.06
N ASP A 41 -12.96 30.09 2.07
CA ASP A 41 -13.30 31.19 2.98
C ASP A 41 -12.06 31.62 3.77
N PRO A 42 -11.47 32.81 3.52
CA PRO A 42 -10.24 33.22 4.16
C PRO A 42 -10.40 33.57 5.64
N GLN A 43 -11.65 33.68 6.14
CA GLN A 43 -11.96 33.98 7.54
C GLN A 43 -12.07 32.73 8.41
N MET A 44 -12.14 31.53 7.82
CA MET A 44 -12.37 30.29 8.54
C MET A 44 -11.05 29.53 8.79
N SER A 45 -10.70 29.36 10.07
CA SER A 45 -9.61 28.50 10.54
C SER A 45 -10.15 27.15 11.00
N SER A 46 -9.42 26.06 10.75
CA SER A 46 -9.67 24.75 11.37
C SER A 46 -8.63 24.49 12.46
N VAL A 47 -9.06 24.02 13.62
CA VAL A 47 -8.15 23.65 14.71
C VAL A 47 -7.34 22.38 14.38
N ALA A 48 -7.93 21.44 13.63
CA ALA A 48 -7.16 20.31 13.08
C ALA A 48 -6.04 20.79 12.14
N SER A 49 -6.32 21.76 11.25
CA SER A 49 -5.31 22.37 10.38
C SER A 49 -4.16 23.01 11.19
N VAL A 50 -4.48 23.69 12.29
CA VAL A 50 -3.48 24.22 13.23
C VAL A 50 -2.62 23.12 13.84
N GLY A 51 -3.22 22.00 14.28
CA GLY A 51 -2.47 20.88 14.87
C GLY A 51 -1.50 20.20 13.90
N PHE A 52 -1.93 19.94 12.66
CA PHE A 52 -1.02 19.50 11.60
C PHE A 52 0.06 20.55 11.33
N GLY A 53 -0.31 21.83 11.26
CA GLY A 53 0.60 22.95 11.04
C GLY A 53 1.69 23.10 12.09
N LEU A 54 1.38 22.89 13.38
CA LEU A 54 2.39 22.89 14.45
C LEU A 54 3.49 21.85 14.20
N THR A 55 3.12 20.66 13.71
CA THR A 55 4.09 19.63 13.32
C THR A 55 4.76 19.98 11.99
N ALA A 56 4.03 20.54 11.03
CA ALA A 56 4.59 20.99 9.75
C ALA A 56 5.71 22.04 9.95
N LEU A 57 5.57 22.94 10.93
CA LEU A 57 6.61 23.92 11.30
C LEU A 57 7.89 23.24 11.84
N VAL A 58 7.75 22.14 12.59
CA VAL A 58 8.89 21.31 13.01
C VAL A 58 9.59 20.72 11.78
N ILE A 59 8.81 20.13 10.87
CA ILE A 59 9.33 19.52 9.64
C ILE A 59 10.04 20.56 8.78
N GLY A 60 9.44 21.73 8.58
CA GLY A 60 10.02 22.82 7.79
C GLY A 60 11.31 23.38 8.40
N ALA A 61 11.43 23.41 9.73
CA ALA A 61 12.67 23.77 10.41
C ALA A 61 13.75 22.69 10.23
N GLU A 62 13.42 21.41 10.41
CA GLU A 62 14.36 20.30 10.28
C GLU A 62 14.87 20.14 8.84
N ARG A 63 13.98 20.34 7.86
CA ARG A 63 14.30 20.32 6.43
C ARG A 63 14.99 21.59 5.93
N GLY A 64 15.07 22.64 6.76
CA GLY A 64 15.66 23.93 6.39
C GLY A 64 14.86 24.71 5.34
N TRP A 65 13.55 24.44 5.20
CA TRP A 65 12.65 25.22 4.34
C TRP A 65 12.36 26.60 4.92
N VAL A 66 12.44 26.72 6.25
CA VAL A 66 12.36 27.97 7.01
C VAL A 66 13.43 27.98 8.11
N ASP A 67 13.80 29.16 8.59
CA ASP A 67 14.73 29.29 9.72
C ASP A 67 14.11 28.72 11.00
N LYS A 68 14.90 27.95 11.76
CA LYS A 68 14.45 27.29 12.99
C LYS A 68 13.90 28.30 14.02
N THR A 69 14.52 29.47 14.15
CA THR A 69 14.07 30.52 15.07
C THR A 69 12.73 31.11 14.61
N GLN A 70 12.55 31.31 13.30
CA GLN A 70 11.28 31.81 12.76
C GLN A 70 10.14 30.81 12.98
N ALA A 71 10.40 29.52 12.76
CA ALA A 71 9.46 28.45 13.04
C ALA A 71 9.10 28.41 14.54
N GLU A 72 10.11 28.47 15.43
CA GLU A 72 9.92 28.51 16.89
C GLU A 72 9.03 29.69 17.31
N GLN A 73 9.28 30.90 16.80
CA GLN A 73 8.46 32.07 17.12
C GLN A 73 7.02 31.94 16.62
N ARG A 74 6.81 31.37 15.43
CA ARG A 74 5.46 31.07 14.94
C ARG A 74 4.75 30.09 15.86
N VAL A 75 5.42 29.02 16.28
CA VAL A 75 4.88 28.03 17.22
C VAL A 75 4.52 28.67 18.56
N LEU A 76 5.44 29.45 19.16
CA LEU A 76 5.20 30.14 20.43
C LEU A 76 3.95 31.03 20.38
N GLY A 77 3.83 31.85 19.33
CA GLY A 77 2.66 32.69 19.13
C GLY A 77 1.38 31.88 18.95
N THR A 78 1.43 30.80 18.17
CA THR A 78 0.28 29.91 17.93
C THR A 78 -0.19 29.26 19.23
N LEU A 79 0.72 28.72 20.04
CA LEU A 79 0.37 28.12 21.34
C LEU A 79 -0.18 29.15 22.33
N ASN A 80 0.33 30.38 22.32
CA ASN A 80 -0.24 31.48 23.11
C ASN A 80 -1.65 31.86 22.65
N THR A 81 -1.92 31.85 21.34
CA THR A 81 -3.27 32.04 20.79
C THR A 81 -4.21 30.95 21.27
N LEU A 82 -3.83 29.68 21.15
CA LEU A 82 -4.65 28.56 21.61
C LEU A 82 -4.93 28.63 23.13
N LEU A 83 -3.93 28.99 23.94
CA LEU A 83 -4.11 29.07 25.40
C LEU A 83 -4.95 30.26 25.86
N ASN A 84 -4.77 31.43 25.26
CA ASN A 84 -5.24 32.68 25.85
C ASN A 84 -6.33 33.42 25.03
N HIS A 85 -6.48 33.09 23.74
CA HIS A 85 -7.34 33.84 22.83
C HIS A 85 -8.42 32.99 22.16
N ALA A 86 -8.05 31.77 21.75
CA ALA A 86 -8.94 30.80 21.13
C ALA A 86 -10.12 30.49 22.07
N GLU A 87 -11.33 30.61 21.54
CA GLU A 87 -12.53 30.24 22.28
C GLU A 87 -12.57 28.73 22.50
N GLN A 88 -12.76 28.34 23.76
CA GLN A 88 -12.73 26.97 24.21
C GLN A 88 -13.63 26.79 25.43
N LEU A 89 -14.03 25.54 25.70
CA LEU A 89 -14.76 25.15 26.89
C LEU A 89 -14.15 23.87 27.44
N ASN A 90 -13.80 23.87 28.72
CA ASN A 90 -13.13 22.73 29.39
C ASN A 90 -11.86 22.26 28.66
N GLY A 91 -11.14 23.19 28.03
CA GLY A 91 -9.93 22.92 27.25
C GLY A 91 -10.16 22.36 25.85
N PHE A 92 -11.42 22.14 25.43
CA PHE A 92 -11.75 21.74 24.06
C PHE A 92 -11.99 22.94 23.18
N PHE A 93 -11.50 22.85 21.95
CA PHE A 93 -11.66 23.89 20.94
C PHE A 93 -12.84 23.62 20.02
N TYR A 94 -13.41 24.71 19.48
CA TYR A 94 -14.34 24.62 18.37
C TYR A 94 -13.62 24.13 17.12
N HIS A 95 -14.31 23.31 16.31
CA HIS A 95 -13.81 22.80 15.03
C HIS A 95 -13.27 23.94 14.16
N PHE A 96 -14.08 25.00 14.04
CA PHE A 96 -13.72 26.20 13.29
C PHE A 96 -13.66 27.44 14.17
N LEU A 97 -12.61 28.25 13.97
CA LEU A 97 -12.38 29.54 14.60
C LEU A 97 -12.25 30.64 13.55
N ASP A 98 -12.62 31.86 13.93
CA ASP A 98 -12.48 33.05 13.10
C ASP A 98 -11.01 33.49 13.04
N MET A 99 -10.49 33.67 11.82
CA MET A 99 -9.10 34.01 11.52
C MET A 99 -8.68 35.40 12.01
N SER A 100 -9.59 36.23 12.50
CA SER A 100 -9.28 37.57 13.01
C SER A 100 -9.43 37.69 14.53
N THR A 101 -10.39 36.97 15.12
CA THR A 101 -10.77 37.09 16.53
C THR A 101 -10.45 35.87 17.39
N ALA A 102 -10.12 34.73 16.77
CA ALA A 102 -9.96 33.42 17.41
C ALA A 102 -11.22 32.93 18.15
N LYS A 103 -12.40 33.44 17.78
CA LYS A 103 -13.69 33.02 18.36
C LYS A 103 -14.38 31.97 17.51
N ARG A 104 -15.37 31.27 18.07
CA ARG A 104 -16.16 30.25 17.39
C ARG A 104 -16.66 30.79 16.03
N TYR A 105 -16.34 30.09 14.95
CA TYR A 105 -16.81 30.45 13.62
C TYR A 105 -18.18 29.86 13.35
N GLY A 106 -19.17 30.72 13.09
CA GLY A 106 -20.55 30.29 12.85
C GLY A 106 -21.14 29.49 14.01
N THR A 107 -21.67 28.30 13.71
CA THR A 107 -22.25 27.39 14.71
C THR A 107 -21.45 26.10 14.88
N SER A 108 -20.14 26.13 14.58
CA SER A 108 -19.25 24.97 14.70
C SER A 108 -19.34 24.34 16.09
N GLU A 109 -19.25 23.03 16.19
CA GLU A 109 -19.19 22.29 17.44
C GLU A 109 -17.80 22.40 18.09
N LEU A 110 -17.72 22.22 19.40
CA LEU A 110 -16.49 21.78 20.04
C LEU A 110 -16.16 20.40 19.49
N SER A 111 -14.96 20.23 18.96
CA SER A 111 -14.49 18.98 18.36
C SER A 111 -13.40 18.37 19.22
N ILE A 112 -13.67 17.17 19.75
CA ILE A 112 -12.66 16.43 20.50
C ILE A 112 -11.52 15.96 19.60
N ILE A 113 -11.80 15.58 18.35
CA ILE A 113 -10.78 15.07 17.44
C ILE A 113 -9.83 16.17 16.98
N ASP A 114 -10.35 17.36 16.65
CA ASP A 114 -9.53 18.54 16.33
C ASP A 114 -8.68 18.96 17.52
N THR A 115 -9.23 18.90 18.73
CA THR A 115 -8.47 19.16 19.96
C THR A 115 -7.35 18.12 20.12
N GLY A 116 -7.62 16.83 19.90
CA GLY A 116 -6.61 15.77 19.92
C GLY A 116 -5.48 15.98 18.90
N ILE A 117 -5.82 16.42 17.69
CA ILE A 117 -4.86 16.78 16.64
C ILE A 117 -4.01 17.99 17.05
N ALA A 118 -4.64 19.05 17.57
CA ALA A 118 -3.95 20.24 18.07
C ALA A 118 -2.97 19.93 19.21
N ILE A 119 -3.40 19.10 20.17
CA ILE A 119 -2.54 18.64 21.27
C ILE A 119 -1.37 17.80 20.73
N SER A 120 -1.63 16.86 19.81
CA SER A 120 -0.57 16.01 19.23
C SER A 120 0.50 16.86 18.53
N GLY A 121 0.07 17.87 17.75
CA GLY A 121 0.99 18.81 17.13
C GLY A 121 1.75 19.69 18.12
N ALA A 122 1.08 20.18 19.17
CA ALA A 122 1.72 20.96 20.22
C ALA A 122 2.79 20.15 20.98
N LEU A 123 2.51 18.88 21.30
CA LEU A 123 3.47 18.00 21.97
C LEU A 123 4.68 17.72 21.08
N ALA A 124 4.49 17.43 19.79
CA ALA A 124 5.59 17.24 18.84
C ALA A 124 6.49 18.49 18.75
N ALA A 125 5.89 19.68 18.64
CA ALA A 125 6.61 20.94 18.64
C ALA A 125 7.33 21.20 19.98
N GLY A 126 6.69 20.87 21.10
CA GLY A 126 7.27 20.95 22.44
C GLY A 126 8.53 20.10 22.60
N GLU A 127 8.51 18.85 22.11
CA GLU A 127 9.71 17.99 22.15
C GLU A 127 10.83 18.50 21.23
N TYR A 128 10.48 19.09 20.07
CA TYR A 128 11.48 19.57 19.11
C TYR A 128 12.18 20.87 19.54
N PHE A 129 11.40 21.88 19.96
CA PHE A 129 11.93 23.21 20.29
C PHE A 129 12.35 23.32 21.77
N GLY A 130 11.78 22.51 22.66
CA GLY A 130 12.09 22.55 24.09
C GLY A 130 11.63 23.86 24.75
N GLY A 131 12.31 24.25 25.84
CA GLY A 131 12.15 25.57 26.47
C GLY A 131 10.70 25.97 26.77
N GLU A 132 10.35 27.20 26.38
CA GLU A 132 9.00 27.76 26.58
C GLU A 132 7.94 27.06 25.73
N VAL A 133 8.28 26.60 24.51
CA VAL A 133 7.35 25.84 23.65
C VAL A 133 6.88 24.58 24.37
N LYS A 134 7.81 23.81 24.95
CA LYS A 134 7.49 22.60 25.73
C LYS A 134 6.60 22.90 26.93
N ALA A 135 6.86 24.01 27.63
CA ALA A 135 6.05 24.43 28.77
C ALA A 135 4.62 24.85 28.36
N LEU A 136 4.45 25.55 27.23
CA LEU A 136 3.13 25.93 26.72
C LEU A 136 2.36 24.70 26.22
N ALA A 137 3.03 23.78 25.52
CA ALA A 137 2.42 22.52 25.07
C ALA A 137 1.93 21.66 26.26
N ASP A 138 2.74 21.51 27.32
CA ASP A 138 2.35 20.80 28.56
C ASP A 138 1.14 21.46 29.22
N ARG A 139 1.13 22.79 29.33
CA ARG A 139 -0.01 23.55 29.88
C ARG A 139 -1.27 23.36 29.05
N LEU A 140 -1.16 23.43 27.73
CA LEU A 140 -2.30 23.27 26.82
C LEU A 140 -2.91 21.88 26.99
N TYR A 141 -2.07 20.83 26.97
CA TYR A 141 -2.52 19.46 27.17
C TYR A 141 -3.20 19.23 28.53
N ARG A 142 -2.62 19.74 29.62
CA ARG A 142 -3.17 19.59 30.98
C ARG A 142 -4.51 20.30 31.20
N ASN A 143 -4.82 21.31 30.39
CA ASN A 143 -6.08 22.05 30.50
C ASN A 143 -7.27 21.28 29.87
N VAL A 144 -7.02 20.24 29.09
CA VAL A 144 -8.08 19.46 28.44
C VAL A 144 -8.74 18.53 29.45
N ASP A 145 -10.04 18.71 29.69
CA ASP A 145 -10.83 17.83 30.55
C ASP A 145 -11.38 16.64 29.78
N TRP A 146 -10.53 15.67 29.46
CA TRP A 146 -10.92 14.46 28.70
C TRP A 146 -12.14 13.75 29.29
N SER A 147 -12.25 13.71 30.63
CA SER A 147 -13.35 13.09 31.35
C SER A 147 -14.70 13.80 31.16
N TRP A 148 -14.71 15.07 30.74
CA TRP A 148 -15.94 15.81 30.45
C TRP A 148 -16.61 15.35 29.15
N TYR A 149 -15.82 14.88 28.19
CA TYR A 149 -16.28 14.45 26.87
C TYR A 149 -16.75 12.99 26.81
N THR A 150 -16.76 12.28 27.95
CA THR A 150 -17.17 10.88 28.02
C THR A 150 -18.65 10.73 28.37
N ASP A 151 -19.31 9.76 27.74
CA ASP A 151 -20.69 9.42 28.06
C ASP A 151 -20.76 8.65 29.38
N LYS A 152 -21.31 9.31 30.40
CA LYS A 152 -21.50 8.75 31.75
C LYS A 152 -22.88 8.16 31.94
N ASN A 153 -23.73 8.18 30.91
CA ASN A 153 -25.09 7.64 31.00
C ASN A 153 -25.04 6.11 30.88
N PRO A 154 -25.73 5.37 31.77
CA PRO A 154 -25.80 3.91 31.67
C PRO A 154 -26.52 3.49 30.38
N GLY A 155 -25.90 2.63 29.57
CA GLY A 155 -26.43 2.20 28.28
C GLY A 155 -25.38 1.53 27.39
N SER A 156 -25.72 1.27 26.11
CA SER A 156 -24.81 0.65 25.13
C SER A 156 -23.60 1.51 24.76
N ASN A 157 -23.69 2.83 24.98
CA ASN A 157 -22.65 3.80 24.66
C ASN A 157 -21.99 4.36 25.93
N TYR A 158 -22.26 3.73 27.09
CA TYR A 158 -21.57 4.06 28.34
C TYR A 158 -20.06 3.94 28.12
N ASN A 159 -19.31 4.89 28.68
CA ASN A 159 -17.84 4.89 28.60
C ASN A 159 -17.29 5.08 27.17
N GLN A 160 -18.02 5.78 26.29
CA GLN A 160 -17.52 6.21 24.99
C GLN A 160 -17.29 7.72 24.96
N PHE A 161 -16.37 8.19 24.11
CA PHE A 161 -16.27 9.62 23.81
C PHE A 161 -17.44 10.06 22.94
N TYR A 162 -18.05 11.20 23.25
CA TYR A 162 -18.88 11.91 22.28
C TYR A 162 -18.04 12.41 21.10
N MET A 163 -18.65 12.72 19.96
CA MET A 163 -17.94 13.28 18.80
C MET A 163 -17.92 14.81 18.80
N GLY A 164 -19.04 15.43 19.16
CA GLY A 164 -19.24 16.88 19.11
C GLY A 164 -20.04 17.39 20.30
N TYR A 165 -19.79 18.63 20.71
CA TYR A 165 -20.65 19.37 21.65
C TYR A 165 -20.98 20.74 21.08
N SER A 166 -22.24 21.15 21.15
CA SER A 166 -22.64 22.52 20.83
C SER A 166 -23.41 23.14 22.00
N PRO A 167 -23.21 24.43 22.33
CA PRO A 167 -24.00 25.12 23.36
C PRO A 167 -25.52 25.04 23.11
N GLU A 168 -25.93 24.92 21.86
CA GLU A 168 -27.34 24.88 21.44
C GLU A 168 -27.97 23.51 21.64
N LYS A 169 -27.21 22.41 21.51
CA LYS A 169 -27.74 21.04 21.42
C LYS A 169 -27.19 20.08 22.47
N GLY A 170 -26.11 20.45 23.17
CA GLY A 170 -25.35 19.55 24.03
C GLY A 170 -24.45 18.61 23.23
N PHE A 171 -24.14 17.45 23.82
CA PHE A 171 -23.30 16.43 23.21
C PHE A 171 -24.02 15.68 22.07
N SER A 172 -23.23 15.20 21.10
CA SER A 172 -23.71 14.50 19.91
C SER A 172 -22.69 13.49 19.38
N GLY A 173 -23.21 12.41 18.79
CA GLY A 173 -22.40 11.31 18.22
C GLY A 173 -21.61 10.54 19.28
N HIS A 174 -21.08 9.38 18.90
CA HIS A 174 -20.21 8.57 19.74
C HIS A 174 -19.08 7.98 18.87
N TRP A 175 -17.87 7.90 19.42
CA TRP A 175 -16.76 7.17 18.81
C TRP A 175 -16.91 5.66 19.09
N ASP A 176 -17.98 5.06 18.58
CA ASP A 176 -18.44 3.70 18.91
C ASP A 176 -17.97 2.62 17.93
N PHE A 177 -17.26 3.02 16.87
CA PHE A 177 -16.69 2.13 15.85
C PHE A 177 -15.23 2.52 15.58
N TYR A 178 -14.42 1.61 15.06
CA TYR A 178 -13.05 1.95 14.66
C TYR A 178 -13.02 3.10 13.64
N ALA A 179 -12.28 4.16 13.95
CA ALA A 179 -12.05 5.33 13.11
C ALA A 179 -10.67 5.96 13.47
N GLU A 180 -10.50 7.28 13.35
CA GLU A 180 -9.24 8.01 13.58
C GLU A 180 -8.87 8.26 15.07
N GLN A 181 -9.69 7.82 16.01
CA GLN A 181 -9.75 8.32 17.39
C GLN A 181 -8.67 7.82 18.36
N PHE A 182 -7.67 7.03 17.93
CA PHE A 182 -6.68 6.42 18.84
C PHE A 182 -5.93 7.44 19.68
N MET A 183 -5.56 8.58 19.10
CA MET A 183 -4.93 9.69 19.82
C MET A 183 -5.76 10.13 21.04
N LEU A 184 -7.10 10.08 20.96
CA LEU A 184 -7.98 10.49 22.05
C LEU A 184 -7.85 9.55 23.25
N TYR A 185 -7.76 8.25 23.00
CA TYR A 185 -7.57 7.26 24.07
C TYR A 185 -6.18 7.36 24.68
N PHE A 186 -5.13 7.52 23.87
CA PHE A 186 -3.76 7.64 24.38
C PHE A 186 -3.59 8.92 25.22
N LEU A 187 -4.00 10.06 24.68
CA LEU A 187 -3.93 11.35 25.37
C LEU A 187 -4.86 11.39 26.59
N GLY A 188 -6.08 10.88 26.47
CA GLY A 188 -7.03 10.83 27.58
C GLY A 188 -6.55 9.95 28.74
N ALA A 189 -6.00 8.76 28.45
CA ALA A 189 -5.49 7.86 29.48
C ALA A 189 -4.22 8.42 30.16
N ALA A 190 -3.40 9.14 29.40
CA ALA A 190 -2.17 9.75 29.91
C ALA A 190 -2.41 11.04 30.72
N SER A 191 -3.60 11.64 30.67
CA SER A 191 -3.83 12.96 31.27
C SER A 191 -3.59 12.94 32.78
N PRO A 192 -2.69 13.79 33.30
CA PRO A 192 -2.40 13.84 34.74
C PRO A 192 -3.45 14.63 35.53
N THR A 193 -4.34 15.37 34.85
CA THR A 193 -5.33 16.27 35.45
C THR A 193 -6.75 15.73 35.28
N HIS A 194 -7.06 15.19 34.11
CA HIS A 194 -8.41 14.74 33.76
C HIS A 194 -8.37 13.39 33.02
N PRO A 195 -7.86 12.32 33.64
CA PRO A 195 -7.73 11.02 32.98
C PRO A 195 -9.09 10.39 32.67
N ILE A 196 -9.16 9.67 31.55
CA ILE A 196 -10.24 8.72 31.27
C ILE A 196 -9.89 7.32 31.81
N ASP A 197 -10.88 6.42 31.79
CA ASP A 197 -10.63 4.99 32.00
C ASP A 197 -9.93 4.39 30.76
N PRO A 198 -8.72 3.80 30.87
CA PRO A 198 -8.05 3.17 29.73
C PRO A 198 -8.84 2.02 29.08
N GLU A 199 -9.78 1.41 29.81
CA GLU A 199 -10.68 0.39 29.28
C GLU A 199 -11.53 0.88 28.10
N MET A 200 -11.77 2.20 28.00
CA MET A 200 -12.49 2.81 26.88
C MET A 200 -11.91 2.46 25.50
N PHE A 201 -10.61 2.18 25.41
CA PHE A 201 -9.95 1.75 24.16
C PHE A 201 -10.48 0.39 23.63
N TYR A 202 -11.23 -0.35 24.44
CA TYR A 202 -11.77 -1.66 24.11
C TYR A 202 -13.31 -1.66 24.00
N ASP A 203 -13.96 -0.52 24.23
CA ASP A 203 -15.42 -0.38 24.23
C ASP A 203 -16.00 -0.01 22.85
N PHE A 204 -15.16 0.34 21.86
CA PHE A 204 -15.61 0.58 20.49
C PHE A 204 -15.71 -0.73 19.69
N ILE A 205 -16.57 -0.73 18.67
CA ILE A 205 -16.84 -1.88 17.82
C ILE A 205 -15.63 -2.18 16.92
N ARG A 206 -15.04 -3.35 17.13
CA ARG A 206 -13.92 -3.91 16.35
C ARG A 206 -14.43 -4.87 15.28
N LYS A 207 -15.12 -4.34 14.26
CA LYS A 207 -15.69 -5.16 13.19
C LYS A 207 -14.62 -5.62 12.22
N THR A 208 -14.58 -6.92 11.98
CA THR A 208 -13.62 -7.54 11.09
C THR A 208 -14.25 -8.00 9.77
N ALA A 209 -13.52 -7.78 8.67
CA ALA A 209 -13.86 -8.28 7.33
C ALA A 209 -12.59 -8.35 6.47
N SER A 210 -12.68 -8.96 5.29
CA SER A 210 -11.60 -9.04 4.29
C SER A 210 -12.10 -8.52 2.95
N TYR A 211 -11.20 -8.02 2.11
CA TYR A 211 -11.49 -7.66 0.73
C TYR A 211 -10.41 -8.21 -0.21
N GLY A 212 -10.82 -8.66 -1.40
CA GLY A 212 -9.93 -9.36 -2.34
C GLY A 212 -9.30 -10.61 -1.73
N ASN A 213 -8.00 -10.79 -1.94
CA ASN A 213 -7.21 -11.90 -1.39
C ASN A 213 -6.45 -11.51 -0.10
N TYR A 214 -6.79 -10.37 0.52
CA TYR A 214 -6.11 -9.91 1.72
C TYR A 214 -6.73 -10.51 2.99
N PRO A 215 -5.96 -10.62 4.09
CA PRO A 215 -6.47 -11.14 5.35
C PRO A 215 -7.63 -10.31 5.91
N THR A 216 -8.34 -10.93 6.86
CA THR A 216 -9.31 -10.21 7.68
C THR A 216 -8.60 -9.13 8.51
N PHE A 217 -9.19 -7.94 8.58
CA PHE A 217 -8.72 -6.81 9.37
C PHE A 217 -9.91 -6.05 9.98
N ILE A 218 -9.66 -5.24 11.00
CA ILE A 218 -10.62 -4.33 11.61
C ILE A 218 -10.74 -3.09 10.73
N HIS A 219 -11.92 -2.87 10.16
CA HIS A 219 -12.16 -1.79 9.20
C HIS A 219 -13.02 -0.68 9.82
N SER A 220 -12.99 0.50 9.21
CA SER A 220 -13.79 1.64 9.66
C SER A 220 -15.21 1.62 9.10
N TRP A 221 -16.08 2.51 9.62
CA TRP A 221 -17.48 2.57 9.23
C TRP A 221 -17.67 2.87 7.73
N PHE A 222 -16.89 3.79 7.16
CA PHE A 222 -16.91 4.10 5.72
C PHE A 222 -15.78 3.42 4.93
N GLY A 223 -14.86 2.71 5.58
CA GLY A 223 -13.68 2.13 4.92
C GLY A 223 -12.78 3.20 4.28
N SER A 224 -12.78 4.42 4.87
CA SER A 224 -11.97 5.57 4.46
C SER A 224 -10.56 5.45 5.02
N LEU A 225 -9.54 5.81 4.25
CA LEU A 225 -8.15 5.60 4.66
C LEU A 225 -7.66 6.51 5.78
N PHE A 226 -8.18 7.73 5.92
CA PHE A 226 -7.72 8.65 6.98
C PHE A 226 -7.85 8.08 8.40
N THR A 227 -8.82 7.18 8.64
CA THR A 227 -8.99 6.49 9.93
C THR A 227 -7.80 5.62 10.30
N HIS A 228 -7.07 5.13 9.30
CA HIS A 228 -5.84 4.35 9.45
C HIS A 228 -4.58 5.22 9.48
N GLN A 229 -4.69 6.54 9.33
CA GLN A 229 -3.56 7.44 9.11
C GLN A 229 -3.40 8.47 10.22
N PHE A 230 -4.45 9.18 10.62
CA PHE A 230 -4.33 10.40 11.44
C PHE A 230 -3.63 10.13 12.78
N SER A 231 -4.07 9.13 13.54
CA SER A 231 -3.37 8.77 14.78
C SER A 231 -1.96 8.20 14.53
N PHE A 232 -1.74 7.52 13.41
CA PHE A 232 -0.43 6.95 13.05
C PHE A 232 0.59 8.03 12.65
N ALA A 233 0.16 9.24 12.31
CA ALA A 233 1.07 10.35 12.02
C ALA A 233 1.91 10.77 13.23
N TRP A 234 1.35 10.67 14.45
CA TRP A 234 2.04 11.03 15.68
C TRP A 234 2.42 9.83 16.55
N PHE A 235 1.59 8.78 16.59
CA PHE A 235 1.78 7.65 17.47
C PHE A 235 2.38 6.47 16.71
N ASP A 236 3.61 6.09 17.07
CA ASP A 236 4.32 4.99 16.42
C ASP A 236 3.82 3.63 16.91
N LEU A 237 2.91 3.03 16.15
CA LEU A 237 2.34 1.71 16.48
C LEU A 237 3.13 0.56 15.85
N ARG A 238 4.27 0.83 15.20
CA ARG A 238 5.12 -0.23 14.65
C ARG A 238 5.57 -1.14 15.78
N ASN A 239 5.49 -2.44 15.50
CA ASN A 239 5.95 -3.50 16.39
C ASN A 239 5.19 -3.56 17.72
N LYS A 240 3.98 -2.99 17.78
CA LYS A 240 3.14 -3.04 18.97
C LYS A 240 1.88 -3.87 18.72
N MET A 241 1.43 -4.52 19.78
CA MET A 241 0.14 -5.19 19.86
C MET A 241 -0.62 -4.71 21.09
N ASP A 242 -1.93 -4.60 20.97
CA ASP A 242 -2.79 -4.36 22.12
C ASP A 242 -3.05 -5.65 22.92
N ARG A 243 -3.77 -5.54 24.04
CA ARG A 243 -4.03 -6.68 24.93
C ARG A 243 -4.96 -7.74 24.33
N GLU A 244 -5.69 -7.42 23.26
CA GLU A 244 -6.51 -8.38 22.51
C GLU A 244 -5.72 -9.06 21.39
N GLY A 245 -4.44 -8.70 21.23
CA GLY A 245 -3.55 -9.26 20.24
C GLY A 245 -3.64 -8.61 18.87
N VAL A 246 -4.20 -7.40 18.77
CA VAL A 246 -4.31 -6.67 17.50
C VAL A 246 -3.01 -5.90 17.23
N ASP A 247 -2.37 -6.24 16.12
CA ASP A 247 -1.29 -5.44 15.50
C ASP A 247 -1.92 -4.35 14.63
N TRP A 248 -2.08 -3.16 15.21
CA TRP A 248 -2.73 -2.03 14.56
C TRP A 248 -1.94 -1.46 13.37
N TRP A 249 -0.61 -1.59 13.37
CA TRP A 249 0.20 -1.23 12.21
C TRP A 249 -0.15 -2.10 11.01
N ASN A 250 -0.13 -3.41 11.20
CA ASN A 250 -0.48 -4.34 10.14
C ASN A 250 -1.96 -4.23 9.73
N ASN A 251 -2.85 -3.95 10.67
CA ASN A 251 -4.25 -3.67 10.37
C ASN A 251 -4.38 -2.55 9.31
N SER A 252 -3.62 -1.46 9.47
CA SER A 252 -3.57 -0.35 8.52
C SER A 252 -2.85 -0.69 7.20
N VAL A 253 -1.85 -1.57 7.20
CA VAL A 253 -1.25 -2.11 5.96
C VAL A 253 -2.29 -2.90 5.17
N ILE A 254 -3.05 -3.79 5.82
CA ILE A 254 -4.09 -4.58 5.14
C ILE A 254 -5.20 -3.68 4.61
N ALA A 255 -5.64 -2.68 5.40
CA ALA A 255 -6.65 -1.72 4.97
C ALA A 255 -6.21 -0.92 3.73
N THR A 256 -4.96 -0.44 3.73
CA THR A 256 -4.36 0.29 2.61
C THR A 256 -4.32 -0.57 1.34
N LYS A 257 -3.83 -1.81 1.45
CA LYS A 257 -3.77 -2.73 0.31
C LYS A 257 -5.17 -3.13 -0.20
N SER A 258 -6.12 -3.30 0.72
CA SER A 258 -7.52 -3.56 0.38
C SER A 258 -8.15 -2.39 -0.37
N SER A 259 -7.90 -1.15 0.07
CA SER A 259 -8.37 0.07 -0.61
C SER A 259 -7.80 0.21 -2.02
N ARG A 260 -6.50 -0.07 -2.21
CA ARG A 260 -5.88 -0.11 -3.53
C ARG A 260 -6.50 -1.20 -4.41
N GLN A 261 -6.70 -2.40 -3.89
CA GLN A 261 -7.35 -3.49 -4.63
C GLN A 261 -8.78 -3.13 -5.01
N TYR A 262 -9.51 -2.43 -4.14
CA TYR A 262 -10.85 -1.94 -4.43
C TYR A 262 -10.86 -1.01 -5.64
N SER A 263 -9.85 -0.15 -5.77
CA SER A 263 -9.67 0.70 -6.96
C SER A 263 -9.44 -0.14 -8.22
N ILE A 264 -8.52 -1.10 -8.15
CA ILE A 264 -8.18 -1.99 -9.28
C ILE A 264 -9.41 -2.76 -9.76
N ASP A 265 -10.17 -3.35 -8.84
CA ASP A 265 -11.35 -4.15 -9.16
C ASP A 265 -12.49 -3.29 -9.77
N ASN A 266 -12.48 -1.98 -9.52
CA ASN A 266 -13.45 -1.01 -10.06
C ASN A 266 -12.91 -0.19 -11.24
N ALA A 267 -11.69 -0.43 -11.72
CA ALA A 267 -11.06 0.32 -12.82
C ALA A 267 -11.81 0.20 -14.16
N ALA A 268 -12.53 -0.91 -14.37
CA ALA A 268 -13.40 -1.08 -15.55
C ALA A 268 -14.67 -0.20 -15.50
N LYS A 269 -15.04 0.28 -14.30
CA LYS A 269 -16.25 1.09 -14.06
C LYS A 269 -15.95 2.59 -14.03
N TYR A 270 -14.78 2.99 -13.54
CA TYR A 270 -14.39 4.38 -13.36
C TYR A 270 -13.05 4.65 -14.06
N LYS A 271 -13.02 5.62 -14.96
CA LYS A 271 -11.83 6.03 -15.72
C LYS A 271 -10.69 6.49 -14.84
N THR A 272 -11.01 7.06 -13.68
CA THR A 272 -10.01 7.54 -12.73
C THR A 272 -9.29 6.39 -12.02
N TYR A 273 -9.92 5.24 -11.84
CA TYR A 273 -9.44 4.19 -10.93
C TYR A 273 -8.42 3.28 -11.61
N GLY A 274 -7.48 2.77 -10.82
CA GLY A 274 -6.46 1.86 -11.31
C GLY A 274 -5.42 1.47 -10.25
N PRO A 275 -4.41 0.68 -10.63
CA PRO A 275 -3.33 0.26 -9.73
C PRO A 275 -2.49 1.43 -9.22
N ASP A 276 -2.43 2.53 -9.98
CA ASP A 276 -1.67 3.72 -9.61
C ASP A 276 -2.57 4.92 -9.26
N ALA A 277 -3.90 4.74 -9.27
CA ALA A 277 -4.89 5.78 -8.94
C ALA A 277 -5.91 5.23 -7.93
N TRP A 278 -5.65 5.47 -6.65
CA TRP A 278 -6.43 4.96 -5.51
C TRP A 278 -6.19 5.86 -4.29
N GLY A 279 -7.00 5.74 -3.24
CA GLY A 279 -6.81 6.54 -2.02
C GLY A 279 -8.13 7.06 -1.45
N PHE A 280 -9.13 6.19 -1.34
CA PHE A 280 -10.48 6.60 -0.96
C PHE A 280 -10.53 7.11 0.47
N THR A 281 -10.77 8.41 0.62
CA THR A 281 -10.91 9.07 1.91
C THR A 281 -11.82 10.29 1.78
N ALA A 282 -12.35 10.77 2.91
CA ALA A 282 -13.20 11.96 2.95
C ALA A 282 -12.48 13.16 2.31
N SER A 283 -13.11 13.79 1.31
CA SER A 283 -12.51 14.87 0.52
C SER A 283 -13.58 15.65 -0.24
N ASP A 284 -13.15 16.67 -0.99
CA ASP A 284 -13.97 17.27 -2.02
C ASP A 284 -14.22 16.28 -3.17
N GLY A 285 -15.38 16.43 -3.82
CA GLY A 285 -15.76 15.75 -5.05
C GLY A 285 -16.57 16.66 -5.98
N PRO A 286 -17.00 16.17 -7.16
CA PRO A 286 -17.73 16.97 -8.14
C PRO A 286 -19.04 17.61 -7.64
N LYS A 287 -19.56 17.14 -6.49
CA LYS A 287 -20.80 17.63 -5.87
C LYS A 287 -20.56 18.35 -4.54
N GLY A 288 -19.32 18.73 -4.25
CA GLY A 288 -18.88 19.28 -2.97
C GLY A 288 -18.23 18.23 -2.08
N TYR A 289 -18.05 18.55 -0.81
CA TYR A 289 -17.42 17.67 0.18
C TYR A 289 -18.25 16.41 0.46
N GLU A 290 -17.61 15.24 0.45
CA GLU A 290 -18.22 13.95 0.74
C GLU A 290 -17.40 13.17 1.77
N GLY A 291 -17.88 13.15 3.01
CA GLY A 291 -17.21 12.47 4.12
C GLY A 291 -17.27 10.95 4.07
N ARG A 292 -18.07 10.36 3.16
CA ARG A 292 -18.28 8.90 3.06
C ARG A 292 -17.41 8.26 1.98
N TYR A 293 -16.56 9.02 1.29
CA TYR A 293 -15.62 8.44 0.34
C TYR A 293 -14.72 7.43 1.04
N GLY A 294 -14.74 6.20 0.53
CA GLY A 294 -14.11 5.05 1.15
C GLY A 294 -14.24 3.81 0.29
N SER A 295 -13.81 2.67 0.82
CA SER A 295 -13.73 1.41 0.08
C SER A 295 -14.29 0.23 0.88
N ALA A 296 -14.59 -0.87 0.20
CA ALA A 296 -14.94 -2.10 0.91
C ALA A 296 -13.72 -2.69 1.63
N PRO A 297 -13.89 -3.32 2.80
CA PRO A 297 -15.15 -3.48 3.55
C PRO A 297 -15.54 -2.20 4.33
N SER A 298 -16.84 -1.94 4.46
CA SER A 298 -17.37 -0.83 5.28
C SER A 298 -18.60 -1.20 6.10
N GLY A 299 -18.74 -0.58 7.28
CA GLY A 299 -19.87 -0.74 8.21
C GLY A 299 -20.29 -2.20 8.48
N PHE A 300 -21.58 -2.47 8.67
CA PHE A 300 -22.04 -3.84 8.94
C PHE A 300 -22.34 -4.64 7.68
N SER A 301 -22.65 -3.96 6.58
CA SER A 301 -23.23 -4.58 5.39
C SER A 301 -22.40 -4.33 4.13
N ASN A 302 -21.37 -3.48 4.18
CA ASN A 302 -20.49 -3.11 3.06
C ASN A 302 -21.11 -2.12 2.05
N GLU A 303 -22.15 -1.38 2.44
CA GLU A 303 -22.76 -0.33 1.61
C GLU A 303 -22.71 1.06 2.27
N GLN A 304 -21.91 1.22 3.33
CA GLN A 304 -21.79 2.51 4.01
C GLN A 304 -20.86 3.49 3.28
N HIS A 305 -19.97 2.99 2.42
CA HIS A 305 -19.02 3.81 1.67
C HIS A 305 -19.65 4.36 0.37
N ILE A 306 -19.09 5.44 -0.17
CA ILE A 306 -19.45 6.00 -1.47
C ILE A 306 -18.26 5.96 -2.43
N ILE A 307 -18.55 5.64 -3.69
CA ILE A 307 -17.65 5.81 -4.83
C ILE A 307 -18.41 6.44 -6.00
N ASP A 308 -17.76 7.36 -6.70
CA ASP A 308 -18.31 8.04 -7.88
C ASP A 308 -17.25 8.34 -8.96
N GLY A 309 -16.08 7.69 -8.86
CA GLY A 309 -14.93 7.95 -9.72
C GLY A 309 -13.94 8.97 -9.16
N THR A 310 -14.21 9.56 -7.98
CA THR A 310 -13.29 10.49 -7.34
C THR A 310 -12.14 9.74 -6.65
N VAL A 311 -10.91 10.25 -6.82
CA VAL A 311 -9.69 9.80 -6.15
C VAL A 311 -9.03 10.97 -5.43
N THR A 312 -8.58 10.70 -4.20
CA THR A 312 -8.04 11.68 -3.27
C THR A 312 -6.56 11.39 -3.00
N PRO A 313 -5.60 12.23 -3.45
CA PRO A 313 -4.18 11.97 -3.25
C PRO A 313 -3.79 11.75 -1.80
N ALA A 314 -4.37 12.48 -0.85
CA ALA A 314 -4.09 12.35 0.58
C ALA A 314 -4.36 10.94 1.12
N GLY A 315 -5.37 10.24 0.62
CA GLY A 315 -5.64 8.86 1.01
C GLY A 315 -4.53 7.89 0.62
N SER A 316 -3.91 8.06 -0.56
CA SER A 316 -2.74 7.25 -0.94
C SER A 316 -1.44 7.73 -0.29
N LEU A 317 -1.12 9.03 -0.38
CA LEU A 317 0.15 9.58 0.09
C LEU A 317 0.27 9.53 1.62
N GLY A 318 -0.84 9.72 2.34
CA GLY A 318 -0.94 9.51 3.79
C GLY A 318 -0.70 8.05 4.21
N SER A 319 -0.67 7.10 3.27
CA SER A 319 -0.39 5.68 3.53
C SER A 319 1.02 5.24 3.10
N ILE A 320 1.92 6.16 2.76
CA ILE A 320 3.28 5.81 2.27
C ILE A 320 4.05 4.90 3.23
N VAL A 321 3.89 5.08 4.54
CA VAL A 321 4.60 4.28 5.55
C VAL A 321 4.12 2.83 5.60
N PHE A 322 2.91 2.56 5.10
CA PHE A 322 2.29 1.23 5.08
C PHE A 322 2.61 0.47 3.79
N THR A 323 2.61 1.17 2.64
CA THR A 323 2.78 0.58 1.30
C THR A 323 3.65 1.50 0.42
N PRO A 324 4.96 1.63 0.70
CA PRO A 324 5.79 2.65 0.08
C PRO A 324 5.96 2.45 -1.43
N GLU A 325 6.14 1.21 -1.90
CA GLU A 325 6.33 0.93 -3.33
C GLU A 325 5.08 1.31 -4.14
N GLU A 326 3.90 0.93 -3.65
CA GLU A 326 2.62 1.25 -4.28
C GLU A 326 2.35 2.77 -4.28
N VAL A 327 2.65 3.45 -3.17
CA VAL A 327 2.44 4.90 -3.05
C VAL A 327 3.42 5.69 -3.91
N LEU A 328 4.68 5.28 -4.05
CA LEU A 328 5.64 5.92 -4.95
C LEU A 328 5.20 5.79 -6.42
N SER A 329 4.61 4.64 -6.79
CA SER A 329 4.00 4.46 -8.12
C SER A 329 2.84 5.43 -8.35
N THR A 330 1.94 5.52 -7.37
CA THR A 330 0.82 6.46 -7.39
C THR A 330 1.27 7.92 -7.43
N LEU A 331 2.31 8.28 -6.68
CA LEU A 331 2.89 9.62 -6.69
C LEU A 331 3.37 10.00 -8.10
N ARG A 332 4.15 9.12 -8.76
CA ARG A 332 4.57 9.34 -10.15
C ARG A 332 3.38 9.54 -11.07
N HIS A 333 2.34 8.72 -10.91
CA HIS A 333 1.13 8.78 -11.72
C HIS A 333 0.36 10.10 -11.54
N TYR A 334 0.12 10.56 -10.32
CA TYR A 334 -0.57 11.84 -10.07
C TYR A 334 0.14 13.04 -10.69
N TYR A 335 1.48 13.05 -10.64
CA TYR A 335 2.26 14.11 -11.25
C TYR A 335 2.27 14.08 -12.80
N THR A 336 1.62 13.08 -13.43
CA THR A 336 1.32 13.10 -14.88
C THR A 336 0.08 13.91 -15.24
N TYR A 337 -0.73 14.33 -14.26
CA TYR A 337 -1.95 15.14 -14.46
C TYR A 337 -1.70 16.62 -14.12
N PRO A 338 -1.46 17.50 -15.11
CA PRO A 338 -1.07 18.89 -14.82
C PRO A 338 -2.15 19.67 -14.05
N ASN A 339 -3.42 19.35 -14.28
CA ASN A 339 -4.55 20.03 -13.63
C ASN A 339 -4.75 19.63 -12.16
N LEU A 340 -4.14 18.51 -11.73
CA LEU A 340 -4.11 18.07 -10.34
C LEU A 340 -3.00 18.77 -9.54
N ILE A 341 -2.06 19.45 -10.19
CA ILE A 341 -0.98 20.18 -9.51
C ILE A 341 -1.44 21.63 -9.26
N GLY A 342 -1.29 22.10 -8.03
CA GLY A 342 -1.57 23.47 -7.62
C GLY A 342 -0.42 24.08 -6.81
N ASP A 343 -0.64 25.27 -6.26
CA ASP A 343 0.39 26.05 -5.54
C ASP A 343 0.92 25.36 -4.29
N TYR A 344 0.12 24.44 -3.73
CA TYR A 344 0.44 23.66 -2.53
C TYR A 344 0.69 22.17 -2.84
N GLY A 345 1.09 21.84 -4.06
CA GLY A 345 1.33 20.47 -4.51
C GLY A 345 0.06 19.88 -5.13
N LEU A 346 -0.18 18.57 -4.95
CA LEU A 346 -1.38 17.93 -5.49
C LEU A 346 -2.67 18.52 -4.86
N LYS A 347 -3.71 18.77 -5.64
CA LYS A 347 -5.01 19.26 -5.15
C LYS A 347 -5.75 18.16 -4.38
N ASP A 348 -6.85 18.55 -3.72
CA ASP A 348 -7.59 17.69 -2.80
C ASP A 348 -8.05 16.37 -3.44
N ALA A 349 -8.62 16.43 -4.65
CA ALA A 349 -9.11 15.27 -5.38
C ALA A 349 -9.24 15.52 -6.89
N TYR A 350 -9.51 14.46 -7.66
CA TYR A 350 -9.88 14.54 -9.08
C TYR A 350 -10.82 13.41 -9.50
N ASN A 351 -11.57 13.63 -10.59
CA ASN A 351 -12.53 12.69 -11.14
C ASN A 351 -12.60 12.84 -12.68
N LEU A 352 -12.20 11.79 -13.40
CA LEU A 352 -12.17 11.73 -14.87
C LEU A 352 -13.46 11.18 -15.49
N ASP A 353 -14.41 10.74 -14.66
CA ASP A 353 -15.69 10.16 -15.09
C ASP A 353 -16.78 11.20 -15.35
N VAL A 354 -16.56 12.45 -14.92
CA VAL A 354 -17.45 13.58 -15.20
C VAL A 354 -16.96 14.40 -16.40
N SER A 355 -17.88 15.12 -17.05
CA SER A 355 -17.59 15.95 -18.23
C SER A 355 -18.00 17.41 -17.99
N PRO A 356 -17.06 18.38 -18.05
CA PRO A 356 -15.61 18.19 -18.20
C PRO A 356 -14.99 17.42 -17.02
N GLU A 357 -13.77 16.89 -17.21
CA GLU A 357 -12.99 16.30 -16.12
C GLU A 357 -12.92 17.27 -14.94
N TRP A 358 -13.08 16.75 -13.73
CA TRP A 358 -13.12 17.56 -12.53
C TRP A 358 -11.83 17.38 -11.73
N TYR A 359 -11.28 18.50 -11.28
CA TYR A 359 -10.14 18.57 -10.39
C TYR A 359 -10.54 19.50 -9.24
N GLY A 360 -10.18 19.16 -8.01
CA GLY A 360 -10.49 19.94 -6.82
C GLY A 360 -10.16 21.43 -7.03
N PRO A 361 -11.05 22.35 -6.63
CA PRO A 361 -10.79 23.78 -6.78
C PRO A 361 -9.78 24.30 -5.75
N ASP A 362 -9.53 23.53 -4.68
CA ASP A 362 -8.74 23.92 -3.52
C ASP A 362 -7.92 22.73 -2.95
N VAL A 363 -7.26 22.98 -1.81
CA VAL A 363 -6.64 22.00 -0.93
C VAL A 363 -7.20 22.16 0.48
N ILE A 364 -7.30 21.05 1.23
CA ILE A 364 -7.75 21.04 2.62
C ILE A 364 -6.55 20.80 3.56
N GLY A 365 -6.53 21.51 4.69
CA GLY A 365 -5.42 21.48 5.64
C GLY A 365 -5.17 20.11 6.28
N ILE A 366 -6.24 19.34 6.56
CA ILE A 366 -6.08 17.98 7.10
C ILE A 366 -5.47 17.02 6.07
N ASP A 367 -5.81 17.17 4.80
CA ASP A 367 -5.31 16.35 3.68
C ASP A 367 -3.84 16.66 3.37
N LYS A 368 -3.48 17.94 3.41
CA LYS A 368 -2.07 18.37 3.32
C LYS A 368 -1.25 17.99 4.54
N GLY A 369 -1.88 18.01 5.71
CA GLY A 369 -1.26 17.67 6.98
C GLY A 369 -0.87 16.21 7.01
N ILE A 370 -1.82 15.32 6.74
CA ILE A 370 -1.55 13.88 6.76
C ILE A 370 -0.53 13.48 5.70
N THR A 371 -0.62 14.09 4.51
CA THR A 371 0.37 13.90 3.43
C THR A 371 1.76 14.25 3.95
N LEU A 372 1.98 15.49 4.41
CA LEU A 372 3.30 15.95 4.85
C LEU A 372 3.89 15.11 5.99
N LEU A 373 3.11 14.85 7.04
CA LEU A 373 3.61 14.15 8.22
C LEU A 373 4.00 12.70 7.90
N MET A 374 3.21 12.00 7.09
CA MET A 374 3.48 10.61 6.74
C MET A 374 4.64 10.47 5.75
N LEU A 375 4.78 11.41 4.80
CA LEU A 375 5.96 11.50 3.95
C LEU A 375 7.24 11.74 4.77
N GLU A 376 7.18 12.62 5.79
CA GLU A 376 8.34 12.85 6.66
C GLU A 376 8.67 11.63 7.51
N ASN A 377 7.67 10.99 8.10
CA ASN A 377 7.87 9.77 8.89
C ASN A 377 8.46 8.62 8.06
N TYR A 378 8.06 8.50 6.79
CA TYR A 378 8.68 7.55 5.85
C TYR A 378 10.17 7.87 5.61
N ARG A 379 10.50 9.15 5.41
CA ARG A 379 11.88 9.57 5.07
C ARG A 379 12.83 9.54 6.27
N SER A 380 12.38 9.90 7.47
CA SER A 380 13.26 10.11 8.64
C SER A 380 12.72 9.58 9.96
N GLY A 381 11.41 9.30 10.06
CA GLY A 381 10.75 8.98 11.31
C GLY A 381 10.71 10.15 12.31
N LEU A 382 10.95 11.40 11.88
CA LEU A 382 11.10 12.56 12.75
C LEU A 382 9.97 12.72 13.77
N VAL A 383 8.71 12.68 13.31
CA VAL A 383 7.56 12.93 14.20
C VAL A 383 7.46 11.82 15.24
N TRP A 384 7.60 10.56 14.84
CA TRP A 384 7.64 9.42 15.76
C TRP A 384 8.79 9.50 16.75
N ASN A 385 9.99 9.89 16.32
CA ASN A 385 11.14 10.02 17.21
C ASN A 385 10.92 11.07 18.29
N LEU A 386 10.24 12.17 17.96
CA LEU A 386 9.87 13.20 18.92
C LEU A 386 8.77 12.72 19.86
N MET A 387 7.69 12.15 19.33
CA MET A 387 6.56 11.69 20.12
C MET A 387 6.93 10.53 21.04
N ASN A 388 7.81 9.62 20.61
CA ASN A 388 8.33 8.53 21.43
C ASN A 388 9.18 9.00 22.63
N GLN A 389 9.65 10.26 22.65
CA GLN A 389 10.33 10.85 23.82
C GLN A 389 9.35 11.48 24.81
N ASN A 390 8.11 11.77 24.37
CA ASN A 390 7.15 12.44 25.20
C ASN A 390 6.56 11.47 26.24
N LYS A 391 6.70 11.81 27.52
CA LYS A 391 6.19 10.99 28.63
C LYS A 391 4.68 10.71 28.58
N TYR A 392 3.88 11.62 28.02
CA TYR A 392 2.42 11.41 27.93
C TYR A 392 2.08 10.43 26.83
N VAL A 393 2.79 10.48 25.70
CA VAL A 393 2.66 9.49 24.62
C VAL A 393 3.00 8.09 25.13
N GLN A 394 4.16 7.94 25.78
CA GLN A 394 4.59 6.67 26.37
C GLN A 394 3.57 6.16 27.40
N SER A 395 3.19 7.01 28.36
CA SER A 395 2.21 6.68 29.40
C SER A 395 0.86 6.25 28.83
N GLY A 396 0.36 6.97 27.82
CA GLY A 396 -0.95 6.76 27.23
C GLY A 396 -1.04 5.43 26.50
N MET A 397 -0.05 5.16 25.64
CA MET A 397 0.04 3.90 24.91
C MET A 397 0.20 2.71 25.87
N LYS A 398 1.02 2.84 26.92
CA LYS A 398 1.19 1.81 27.95
C LYS A 398 -0.12 1.53 28.70
N LYS A 399 -0.80 2.58 29.17
CA LYS A 399 -2.05 2.46 29.95
C LYS A 399 -3.19 1.79 29.19
N VAL A 400 -3.29 2.00 27.88
CA VAL A 400 -4.30 1.29 27.06
C VAL A 400 -3.87 -0.13 26.71
N GLY A 401 -2.71 -0.61 27.19
CA GLY A 401 -2.26 -1.99 27.03
C GLY A 401 -1.51 -2.28 25.73
N LEU A 402 -0.90 -1.27 25.09
CA LEU A 402 0.01 -1.51 23.97
C LEU A 402 1.36 -2.03 24.48
N THR A 403 1.81 -3.15 23.93
CA THR A 403 3.08 -3.80 24.27
C THR A 403 3.88 -4.11 23.01
N GLU A 404 5.19 -4.25 23.14
CA GLU A 404 6.03 -4.68 22.02
C GLU A 404 5.67 -6.13 21.62
N ILE A 405 5.53 -6.39 20.32
CA ILE A 405 5.25 -7.72 19.79
C ILE A 405 6.36 -8.68 20.22
N GLY A 406 5.98 -9.82 20.80
CA GLY A 406 6.93 -10.82 21.28
C GLY A 406 7.61 -10.47 22.61
N SER A 407 7.15 -9.42 23.30
CA SER A 407 7.49 -9.17 24.70
C SER A 407 6.45 -9.80 25.64
N THR A 408 6.88 -10.16 26.84
CA THR A 408 6.00 -10.54 27.95
C THR A 408 6.35 -9.66 29.13
N VAL A 409 5.40 -8.83 29.54
CA VAL A 409 5.53 -8.00 30.74
C VAL A 409 5.51 -8.92 31.95
N ILE A 410 6.56 -8.83 32.78
CA ILE A 410 6.62 -9.52 34.08
C ILE A 410 5.92 -8.65 35.13
N ASP A 411 6.31 -7.39 35.23
CA ASP A 411 5.70 -6.39 36.12
C ASP A 411 6.02 -5.00 35.57
N ASP A 412 4.99 -4.19 35.35
CA ASP A 412 5.12 -2.83 34.83
C ASP A 412 5.02 -1.76 35.92
N PHE A 413 4.68 -2.16 37.15
CA PHE A 413 4.55 -1.33 38.34
C PHE A 413 3.56 -0.15 38.25
N ASP A 414 2.61 -0.21 37.32
CA ASP A 414 1.66 0.88 37.06
C ASP A 414 0.40 0.85 37.92
N GLY A 415 0.15 -0.28 38.60
CA GLY A 415 -1.01 -0.49 39.47
C GLY A 415 -0.96 0.28 40.80
N ASN A 416 -1.94 0.02 41.67
CA ASN A 416 -1.95 0.53 43.06
C ASN A 416 -1.34 -0.45 44.08
N THR A 417 -0.94 -1.64 43.63
CA THR A 417 -0.34 -2.69 44.44
C THR A 417 0.89 -3.21 43.73
N ILE A 418 1.97 -3.45 44.47
CA ILE A 418 3.12 -4.20 43.96
C ILE A 418 2.59 -5.57 43.52
N GLY A 419 2.95 -6.05 42.33
CA GLY A 419 2.55 -7.36 41.85
C GLY A 419 2.77 -8.44 42.92
N SER A 420 1.82 -9.37 43.08
CA SER A 420 1.90 -10.42 44.08
C SER A 420 3.11 -11.31 43.80
N GLY A 421 4.19 -11.14 44.57
CA GLY A 421 5.40 -11.95 44.40
C GLY A 421 6.70 -11.26 44.85
N TRP A 422 6.73 -9.93 44.91
CA TRP A 422 7.88 -9.19 45.43
C TRP A 422 7.95 -9.24 46.95
N THR A 423 9.04 -9.78 47.47
CA THR A 423 9.31 -9.84 48.92
C THR A 423 10.77 -9.58 49.21
N ASP A 424 11.01 -8.96 50.35
CA ASP A 424 12.29 -9.09 51.04
C ASP A 424 12.50 -10.58 51.38
N GLY A 425 13.65 -11.16 51.05
CA GLY A 425 13.93 -12.60 51.16
C GLY A 425 13.93 -13.17 52.61
N GLY A 426 13.27 -12.48 53.55
CA GLY A 426 13.22 -12.78 54.98
C GLY A 426 14.44 -12.27 55.74
N ASP A 427 15.19 -11.32 55.17
CA ASP A 427 16.45 -10.84 55.74
C ASP A 427 16.36 -9.42 56.34
N GLU A 428 15.20 -8.78 56.25
CA GLU A 428 14.84 -7.44 56.70
C GLU A 428 15.70 -6.32 56.07
N VAL A 429 16.29 -6.57 54.90
CA VAL A 429 17.16 -5.59 54.23
C VAL A 429 16.38 -4.67 53.31
N TYR A 430 15.36 -5.15 52.61
CA TYR A 430 14.66 -4.41 51.57
C TYR A 430 13.25 -3.98 51.99
N ARG A 431 12.87 -2.76 51.62
CA ARG A 431 11.51 -2.25 51.68
C ARG A 431 11.09 -1.79 50.29
N ALA A 432 10.10 -2.48 49.73
CA ALA A 432 9.54 -2.17 48.43
C ALA A 432 8.21 -1.41 48.58
N SER A 433 8.02 -0.37 47.78
CA SER A 433 6.80 0.43 47.71
C SER A 433 6.59 0.93 46.28
N LEU A 434 5.35 1.12 45.85
CA LEU A 434 5.09 1.78 44.57
C LEU A 434 5.26 3.30 44.70
N THR A 435 5.77 3.94 43.65
CA THR A 435 5.86 5.40 43.55
C THR A 435 5.33 5.89 42.20
N ARG A 436 4.85 7.13 42.19
CA ARG A 436 4.53 7.89 40.97
C ARG A 436 5.43 9.12 40.78
N GLU A 437 6.30 9.41 41.74
CA GLU A 437 7.16 10.60 41.73
C GLU A 437 8.41 10.39 40.86
N GLN A 438 8.99 9.18 40.91
CA GLN A 438 10.16 8.79 40.13
C GLN A 438 9.79 7.57 39.29
N THR A 439 9.43 7.82 38.03
CA THR A 439 8.94 6.81 37.08
C THR A 439 9.70 6.95 35.75
N HIS A 440 9.80 5.88 34.97
CA HIS A 440 10.39 5.93 33.64
C HIS A 440 9.37 6.47 32.63
N THR A 441 8.15 5.92 32.66
CA THR A 441 7.08 6.24 31.70
C THR A 441 5.95 7.12 32.27
N GLY A 442 6.07 7.63 33.50
CA GLY A 442 5.07 8.55 34.08
C GLY A 442 3.87 7.88 34.76
N THR A 443 3.86 6.55 34.87
CA THR A 443 2.71 5.74 35.30
C THR A 443 2.89 5.15 36.70
N GLY A 444 4.03 4.51 36.96
CA GLY A 444 4.38 3.90 38.23
C GLY A 444 5.79 3.31 38.20
N ALA A 445 6.37 3.03 39.36
CA ALA A 445 7.65 2.33 39.49
C ALA A 445 7.76 1.68 40.87
N LEU A 446 8.54 0.61 40.98
CA LEU A 446 8.88 -0.02 42.25
C LEU A 446 10.05 0.74 42.90
N LYS A 447 9.77 1.53 43.94
CA LYS A 447 10.78 2.10 44.83
C LYS A 447 11.27 1.04 45.81
N VAL A 448 12.57 0.78 45.82
CA VAL A 448 13.22 -0.16 46.73
C VAL A 448 14.24 0.57 47.58
N GLU A 449 13.98 0.63 48.88
CA GLU A 449 14.90 1.13 49.90
C GLU A 449 15.62 -0.07 50.51
N TYR A 450 16.93 0.02 50.69
CA TYR A 450 17.70 -1.06 51.30
C TYR A 450 18.62 -0.55 52.42
N THR A 451 18.75 -1.34 53.49
CA THR A 451 19.69 -1.08 54.59
C THR A 451 20.37 -2.38 55.01
N LYS A 452 21.63 -2.56 54.62
CA LYS A 452 22.45 -3.73 54.94
C LYS A 452 23.25 -3.54 56.22
N GLN A 453 23.07 -4.46 57.16
CA GLN A 453 23.87 -4.62 58.37
C GLN A 453 25.02 -5.63 58.16
N PRO A 454 26.11 -5.57 58.97
CA PRO A 454 27.17 -6.58 58.97
C PRO A 454 26.63 -8.02 58.98
N GLY A 455 27.07 -8.84 58.03
CA GLY A 455 26.64 -10.23 57.87
C GLY A 455 25.50 -10.48 56.87
N LYS A 456 24.94 -9.42 56.25
CA LYS A 456 23.85 -9.51 55.26
C LYS A 456 24.32 -9.36 53.80
N GLU A 457 25.54 -9.82 53.49
CA GLU A 457 26.16 -9.63 52.17
C GLU A 457 25.38 -10.32 51.03
N SER A 458 24.68 -11.42 51.36
CA SER A 458 23.87 -12.25 50.45
C SER A 458 22.38 -11.91 50.45
N ALA A 459 21.97 -10.77 51.02
CA ALA A 459 20.58 -10.36 51.08
C ALA A 459 19.99 -10.00 49.71
N PHE A 460 18.74 -10.33 49.44
CA PHE A 460 18.08 -10.05 48.16
C PHE A 460 16.61 -9.64 48.29
N LEU A 461 16.20 -8.75 47.38
CA LEU A 461 14.79 -8.59 47.01
C LEU A 461 14.46 -9.69 46.01
N GLU A 462 13.43 -10.50 46.25
CA GLU A 462 13.01 -11.55 45.33
C GLU A 462 11.62 -11.30 44.76
N LEU A 463 11.44 -11.70 43.51
CA LEU A 463 10.16 -11.91 42.85
C LEU A 463 9.98 -13.42 42.65
N LYS A 464 8.96 -13.99 43.30
CA LYS A 464 8.51 -15.37 43.03
C LYS A 464 7.40 -15.33 41.99
N PHE A 465 7.58 -16.04 40.89
CA PHE A 465 6.53 -16.16 39.89
C PHE A 465 5.41 -17.04 40.42
N SER A 466 4.16 -16.64 40.18
CA SER A 466 2.97 -17.42 40.55
C SER A 466 2.94 -18.78 39.84
N ASP A 467 3.39 -18.81 38.59
CA ASP A 467 3.60 -19.98 37.76
C ASP A 467 5.03 -19.99 37.21
N VAL A 468 5.52 -21.18 36.93
CA VAL A 468 6.85 -21.36 36.32
C VAL A 468 6.91 -20.67 34.95
N GLN A 469 7.83 -19.72 34.79
CA GLN A 469 8.06 -19.00 33.55
C GLN A 469 9.04 -19.76 32.68
N ASN A 470 8.62 -20.23 31.50
CA ASN A 470 9.58 -20.78 30.55
C ASN A 470 10.29 -19.64 29.81
N LEU A 471 11.50 -19.30 30.26
CA LEU A 471 12.31 -18.24 29.66
C LEU A 471 13.32 -18.79 28.63
N SER A 472 13.35 -20.10 28.37
CA SER A 472 14.28 -20.66 27.38
C SER A 472 13.99 -20.21 25.93
N SER A 473 12.74 -19.82 25.65
CA SER A 473 12.32 -19.25 24.37
C SER A 473 12.45 -17.73 24.29
N THR A 474 12.84 -17.06 25.38
CA THR A 474 13.10 -15.62 25.39
C THR A 474 14.59 -15.38 25.17
N ASP A 475 14.96 -14.18 24.71
CA ASP A 475 16.35 -13.86 24.46
C ASP A 475 16.93 -12.91 25.49
N ALA A 476 16.10 -12.10 26.13
CA ALA A 476 16.58 -11.11 27.08
C ALA A 476 15.59 -10.79 28.20
N LEU A 477 16.15 -10.41 29.36
CA LEU A 477 15.44 -9.73 30.43
C LEU A 477 15.69 -8.22 30.34
N HIS A 478 14.62 -7.43 30.35
CA HIS A 478 14.65 -5.98 30.24
C HIS A 478 14.03 -5.33 31.48
N ALA A 479 14.63 -4.25 31.98
CA ALA A 479 14.04 -3.36 32.98
C ALA A 479 14.69 -1.98 32.92
N HIS A 480 13.96 -0.93 33.30
CA HIS A 480 14.54 0.38 33.57
C HIS A 480 14.88 0.48 35.05
N ILE A 481 16.09 0.96 35.34
CA ILE A 481 16.62 1.06 36.69
C ILE A 481 17.13 2.46 36.96
N TYR A 482 16.67 3.08 38.05
CA TYR A 482 17.18 4.37 38.51
C TYR A 482 17.73 4.23 39.92
N ALA A 483 18.79 4.96 40.26
CA ALA A 483 19.32 5.00 41.62
C ALA A 483 19.66 6.44 42.02
N LEU A 484 19.40 6.80 43.29
CA LEU A 484 19.74 8.14 43.80
C LEU A 484 21.24 8.33 44.05
N SER A 485 21.97 7.22 44.18
CA SER A 485 23.42 7.18 44.35
C SER A 485 23.99 6.05 43.50
N ALA A 486 25.27 6.15 43.13
CA ALA A 486 25.94 5.12 42.35
C ALA A 486 25.85 3.77 43.08
N THR A 487 25.12 2.83 42.48
CA THR A 487 24.77 1.55 43.09
C THR A 487 25.06 0.44 42.12
N THR A 488 25.59 -0.67 42.63
CA THR A 488 25.71 -1.91 41.85
C THR A 488 24.62 -2.86 42.26
N LEU A 489 23.87 -3.39 41.30
CA LEU A 489 22.88 -4.43 41.49
C LEU A 489 23.41 -5.75 40.94
N LEU A 490 23.09 -6.86 41.58
CA LEU A 490 23.29 -8.20 41.05
C LEU A 490 21.92 -8.82 40.82
N VAL A 491 21.58 -9.07 39.56
CA VAL A 491 20.31 -9.67 39.14
C VAL A 491 20.54 -11.15 38.90
N LYS A 492 19.69 -12.02 39.43
CA LYS A 492 19.76 -13.48 39.24
C LYS A 492 18.42 -14.05 38.80
N LEU A 493 18.48 -15.12 38.01
CA LEU A 493 17.33 -15.95 37.63
C LEU A 493 17.61 -17.39 38.00
N ASP A 494 16.74 -17.99 38.81
CA ASP A 494 16.82 -19.41 39.16
C ASP A 494 16.04 -20.24 38.13
N GLY A 495 16.78 -20.83 37.19
CA GLY A 495 16.25 -21.74 36.17
C GLY A 495 16.30 -23.20 36.57
N GLU A 496 15.65 -24.04 35.77
CA GLU A 496 15.48 -25.48 36.01
C GLU A 496 16.79 -26.23 36.22
N SER A 497 17.82 -25.88 35.44
CA SER A 497 19.13 -26.56 35.47
C SER A 497 20.21 -25.74 36.18
N GLY A 498 19.86 -24.58 36.75
CA GLY A 498 20.76 -23.76 37.55
C GLY A 498 20.47 -22.25 37.50
N THR A 499 21.18 -21.51 38.35
CA THR A 499 21.08 -20.04 38.42
C THR A 499 21.99 -19.37 37.39
N ILE A 500 21.49 -18.29 36.79
CA ILE A 500 22.30 -17.34 36.02
C ILE A 500 22.32 -15.98 36.73
N GLU A 501 23.37 -15.18 36.56
CA GLU A 501 23.50 -13.88 37.22
C GLU A 501 24.18 -12.82 36.35
N LYS A 502 23.74 -11.56 36.49
CA LYS A 502 24.33 -10.38 35.83
C LYS A 502 24.49 -9.22 36.80
N GLN A 503 25.66 -8.61 36.78
CA GLN A 503 25.95 -7.40 37.53
C GLN A 503 25.59 -6.16 36.70
N VAL A 504 24.94 -5.19 37.33
CA VAL A 504 24.46 -3.95 36.71
C VAL A 504 24.95 -2.76 37.52
N SER A 505 25.71 -1.86 36.90
CA SER A 505 26.13 -0.62 37.52
C SER A 505 25.18 0.50 37.14
N VAL A 506 24.53 1.11 38.15
CA VAL A 506 23.55 2.19 37.97
C VAL A 506 24.17 3.49 38.45
N GLN A 507 24.28 4.46 37.55
CA GLN A 507 24.78 5.81 37.87
C GLN A 507 23.63 6.72 38.32
N PRO A 508 23.88 7.69 39.21
CA PRO A 508 22.88 8.67 39.58
C PRO A 508 22.61 9.65 38.43
N GLY A 509 21.39 10.18 38.35
CA GLY A 509 21.04 11.26 37.43
C GLY A 509 20.25 10.87 36.17
N GLY A 510 19.91 9.58 35.97
CA GLY A 510 19.06 9.14 34.87
C GLY A 510 18.66 7.66 34.97
N TRP A 511 17.60 7.27 34.26
CA TRP A 511 17.20 5.88 34.14
C TRP A 511 18.21 5.12 33.26
N SER A 512 18.65 3.96 33.73
CA SER A 512 19.55 3.04 33.01
C SER A 512 18.76 1.84 32.53
N LEU A 513 18.98 1.39 31.30
CA LEU A 513 18.38 0.17 30.78
C LEU A 513 19.20 -1.05 31.22
N LEU A 514 18.58 -1.95 31.98
CA LEU A 514 19.00 -3.34 32.08
C LEU A 514 18.53 -4.05 30.80
N ASP A 515 19.47 -4.38 29.92
CA ASP A 515 19.25 -5.32 28.81
C ASP A 515 20.18 -6.52 29.04
N TRP A 516 19.62 -7.61 29.56
CA TRP A 516 20.33 -8.86 29.77
C TRP A 516 19.95 -9.88 28.71
N THR A 517 20.69 -9.87 27.60
CA THR A 517 20.62 -10.93 26.61
C THR A 517 21.26 -12.21 27.12
N PHE A 518 20.54 -13.32 27.03
CA PHE A 518 20.99 -14.61 27.50
C PHE A 518 21.92 -15.28 26.48
N THR A 519 23.08 -15.76 26.93
CA THR A 519 23.95 -16.62 26.11
C THR A 519 23.33 -18.00 25.88
N ALA A 520 23.87 -18.78 24.94
CA ALA A 520 23.42 -20.16 24.73
C ALA A 520 23.56 -21.02 26.01
N GLU A 521 24.65 -20.82 26.77
CA GLU A 521 24.88 -21.51 28.04
C GLU A 521 23.89 -21.07 29.12
N GLU A 522 23.52 -19.78 29.16
CA GLU A 522 22.52 -19.27 30.09
C GLU A 522 21.11 -19.79 29.75
N LYS A 523 20.73 -19.79 28.46
CA LYS A 523 19.46 -20.34 27.99
C LYS A 523 19.27 -21.81 28.32
N ALA A 524 20.35 -22.60 28.24
CA ALA A 524 20.34 -24.01 28.64
C ALA A 524 20.02 -24.22 30.13
N LYS A 525 20.22 -23.19 30.97
CA LYS A 525 19.92 -23.24 32.42
C LYS A 525 18.53 -22.71 32.76
N LEU A 526 18.05 -21.71 32.00
CA LEU A 526 16.80 -21.00 32.29
C LEU A 526 15.59 -21.94 32.33
N GLY A 527 15.35 -22.71 31.26
CA GLY A 527 14.21 -23.63 31.17
C GLY A 527 12.96 -23.05 31.84
N SER A 528 12.45 -23.79 32.82
CA SER A 528 11.46 -23.37 33.80
C SER A 528 12.04 -22.50 34.94
N VAL A 529 11.82 -21.18 34.89
CA VAL A 529 12.26 -20.19 35.89
C VAL A 529 11.15 -19.93 36.92
N ASN A 530 11.47 -19.96 38.21
CA ASN A 530 10.48 -19.70 39.29
C ASN A 530 10.84 -18.53 40.21
N ARG A 531 12.03 -17.93 40.06
CA ARG A 531 12.48 -16.83 40.91
C ARG A 531 13.42 -15.87 40.18
N LEU A 532 13.17 -14.58 40.38
CA LEU A 532 14.09 -13.48 40.06
C LEU A 532 14.58 -12.86 41.38
N MET A 533 15.87 -12.58 41.48
CA MET A 533 16.48 -11.98 42.68
C MET A 533 17.33 -10.77 42.32
N ILE A 534 17.25 -9.72 43.14
CA ILE A 534 18.02 -8.49 42.98
C ILE A 534 18.73 -8.19 44.30
N THR A 535 20.05 -8.18 44.27
CA THR A 535 20.88 -7.77 45.41
C THR A 535 21.47 -6.40 45.16
N ALA A 536 21.18 -5.42 46.01
CA ALA A 536 21.82 -4.11 45.99
C ALA A 536 23.17 -4.13 46.73
N ALA A 537 24.20 -3.48 46.21
CA ALA A 537 25.55 -3.49 46.76
C ALA A 537 26.07 -4.93 47.07
N PRO A 538 26.19 -5.81 46.06
CA PRO A 538 26.63 -7.19 46.25
C PRO A 538 28.03 -7.26 46.87
N GLY A 539 28.22 -8.15 47.84
CA GLY A 539 29.52 -8.37 48.52
C GLY A 539 29.96 -7.26 49.48
N LYS A 540 29.08 -6.29 49.79
CA LYS A 540 29.36 -5.26 50.81
C LYS A 540 28.81 -5.69 52.17
N SER A 541 29.65 -5.58 53.19
CA SER A 541 29.31 -5.89 54.58
C SER A 541 28.29 -4.93 55.19
N SER A 542 28.19 -3.69 54.68
CA SER A 542 27.18 -2.72 55.06
C SER A 542 26.90 -1.73 53.93
N GLY A 543 25.74 -1.10 53.94
CA GLY A 543 25.38 -0.07 52.97
C GLY A 543 23.89 0.24 52.98
N GLU A 544 23.53 1.46 52.59
CA GLU A 544 22.14 1.89 52.47
C GLU A 544 21.94 2.65 51.16
N GLY A 545 20.71 2.67 50.66
CA GLY A 545 20.38 3.40 49.45
C GLY A 545 18.96 3.14 48.95
N THR A 546 18.67 3.73 47.80
CA THR A 546 17.38 3.58 47.12
C THR A 546 17.62 3.40 45.64
N PHE A 547 16.96 2.39 45.07
CA PHE A 547 16.84 2.22 43.63
C PHE A 547 15.37 2.04 43.24
N TYR A 548 15.09 2.22 41.95
CA TYR A 548 13.77 2.11 41.37
C TYR A 548 13.84 1.12 40.21
N LEU A 549 12.80 0.31 40.05
CA LEU A 549 12.61 -0.58 38.91
C LEU A 549 11.32 -0.18 38.19
N ASP A 550 11.36 -0.19 36.86
CA ASP A 550 10.21 0.07 36.00
C ASP A 550 10.27 -0.81 34.75
N ASP A 551 9.12 -1.10 34.14
CA ASP A 551 8.97 -1.87 32.89
C ASP A 551 9.73 -3.21 32.85
N LEU A 552 9.59 -4.06 33.88
CA LEU A 552 10.24 -5.37 33.90
C LEU A 552 9.54 -6.31 32.92
N ALA A 553 10.26 -6.73 31.88
CA ALA A 553 9.73 -7.59 30.83
C ALA A 553 10.79 -8.57 30.32
N VAL A 554 10.35 -9.67 29.73
CA VAL A 554 11.20 -10.52 28.89
C VAL A 554 10.90 -10.23 27.43
N LYS A 555 11.94 -10.17 26.62
CA LYS A 555 11.83 -9.91 25.18
C LYS A 555 12.46 -11.06 24.42
N GLY A 556 11.82 -11.48 23.33
CA GLY A 556 12.54 -12.18 22.27
C GLY A 556 13.32 -11.13 21.47
N LYS A 557 14.65 -11.20 21.42
CA LYS A 557 15.57 -10.49 20.51
C LYS A 557 15.63 -11.14 19.13
N ALA A 558 15.29 -12.43 19.06
CA ALA A 558 15.17 -13.12 17.80
C ALA A 558 14.07 -12.45 16.96
N PRO A 559 14.26 -12.36 15.64
CA PRO A 559 13.26 -11.74 14.80
C PRO A 559 11.98 -12.55 14.85
N SER A 560 10.86 -11.92 14.56
CA SER A 560 9.56 -12.58 14.49
C SER A 560 8.91 -12.32 13.15
N ALA A 561 8.10 -13.28 12.73
CA ALA A 561 7.22 -13.15 11.58
C ALA A 561 5.78 -13.11 12.11
N SER A 562 5.01 -12.13 11.66
CA SER A 562 3.59 -12.00 11.99
C SER A 562 2.77 -11.81 10.71
N ASN A 563 1.44 -11.92 10.84
CA ASN A 563 0.48 -11.61 9.78
C ASN A 563 0.77 -12.32 8.45
N LEU A 564 0.94 -13.64 8.52
CA LEU A 564 1.31 -14.47 7.39
C LEU A 564 0.12 -14.70 6.47
N TRP A 565 0.23 -14.33 5.20
CA TRP A 565 -0.84 -14.53 4.21
C TRP A 565 -0.31 -14.79 2.80
N ILE A 566 -1.16 -15.41 1.99
CA ILE A 566 -0.84 -15.80 0.63
C ILE A 566 -1.51 -14.82 -0.32
N HIS A 567 -0.71 -14.12 -1.12
CA HIS A 567 -1.22 -13.37 -2.27
C HIS A 567 -1.29 -14.27 -3.50
N GLY A 568 -2.25 -14.02 -4.39
CA GLY A 568 -2.46 -14.81 -5.60
C GLY A 568 -3.66 -15.76 -5.47
N LYS A 569 -4.22 -16.15 -6.62
CA LYS A 569 -5.39 -17.03 -6.65
C LYS A 569 -4.93 -18.49 -6.52
N PRO A 570 -5.61 -19.32 -5.72
CA PRO A 570 -5.31 -20.74 -5.60
C PRO A 570 -5.76 -21.48 -6.88
N ILE A 571 -5.08 -21.26 -8.00
CA ILE A 571 -5.46 -21.82 -9.31
C ILE A 571 -4.20 -22.38 -9.97
N VAL A 572 -4.29 -23.59 -10.54
CA VAL A 572 -3.16 -24.22 -11.25
C VAL A 572 -2.58 -23.27 -12.31
N GLY A 573 -1.28 -23.00 -12.26
CA GLY A 573 -0.56 -22.09 -13.17
C GLY A 573 -0.40 -20.67 -12.62
N GLU A 574 -1.21 -20.25 -11.65
CA GLU A 574 -1.05 -18.96 -10.98
C GLU A 574 0.13 -18.98 -9.99
N THR A 575 0.69 -17.81 -9.73
CA THR A 575 1.77 -17.65 -8.74
C THR A 575 1.19 -17.17 -7.41
N LEU A 576 1.43 -17.96 -6.37
CA LEU A 576 1.19 -17.58 -4.98
C LEU A 576 2.43 -16.88 -4.42
N THR A 577 2.25 -15.84 -3.63
CA THR A 577 3.34 -15.10 -2.97
C THR A 577 3.14 -15.12 -1.46
N ALA A 578 4.16 -15.55 -0.74
CA ALA A 578 4.23 -15.56 0.71
C ALA A 578 4.50 -14.14 1.23
N ASN A 579 3.54 -13.59 1.97
CA ASN A 579 3.63 -12.28 2.59
C ASN A 579 3.55 -12.42 4.12
N TYR A 580 4.42 -11.69 4.81
CA TYR A 580 4.45 -11.63 6.27
C TYR A 580 5.12 -10.32 6.68
N SER A 581 4.87 -9.90 7.91
CA SER A 581 5.56 -8.78 8.53
C SER A 581 6.76 -9.33 9.29
N TYR A 582 7.94 -8.79 9.00
CA TYR A 582 9.16 -9.07 9.74
C TYR A 582 9.34 -8.02 10.84
N PHE A 583 9.70 -8.47 12.03
CA PHE A 583 10.11 -7.59 13.13
C PHE A 583 11.42 -8.07 13.73
N SER A 584 12.34 -7.15 13.95
CA SER A 584 13.46 -7.34 14.86
C SER A 584 13.41 -6.29 15.98
N PRO A 585 13.43 -6.69 17.25
CA PRO A 585 13.51 -5.76 18.38
C PRO A 585 14.80 -4.94 18.43
N SER A 586 15.87 -5.39 17.78
CA SER A 586 17.10 -4.61 17.64
C SER A 586 17.03 -3.56 16.52
N GLY A 587 15.94 -3.56 15.74
CA GLY A 587 15.85 -2.80 14.50
C GLY A 587 16.68 -3.36 13.35
N ALA A 588 17.34 -4.52 13.53
CA ALA A 588 18.09 -5.17 12.46
C ALA A 588 17.17 -5.50 11.27
N ALA A 589 17.58 -5.08 10.08
CA ALA A 589 16.89 -5.41 8.82
C ALA A 589 16.73 -6.92 8.66
N GLU A 590 15.77 -7.34 7.83
CA GLU A 590 15.59 -8.75 7.50
C GLU A 590 16.79 -9.28 6.70
N GLY A 591 17.25 -10.48 7.06
CA GLY A 591 18.31 -11.23 6.41
C GLY A 591 17.75 -12.35 5.52
N ALA A 592 18.44 -13.48 5.48
CA ALA A 592 18.03 -14.63 4.67
C ALA A 592 16.94 -15.48 5.37
N SER A 593 15.74 -14.92 5.52
CA SER A 593 14.59 -15.63 6.05
C SER A 593 14.25 -16.87 5.21
N GLN A 594 13.93 -17.96 5.88
CA GLN A 594 13.73 -19.27 5.24
C GLN A 594 12.26 -19.53 5.02
N ILE A 595 11.85 -19.79 3.78
CA ILE A 595 10.46 -20.09 3.41
C ILE A 595 10.34 -21.54 2.94
N ARG A 596 9.22 -22.19 3.25
CA ARG A 596 8.79 -23.43 2.59
C ARG A 596 7.28 -23.46 2.39
N TRP A 597 6.83 -23.97 1.25
CA TRP A 597 5.41 -24.18 0.97
C TRP A 597 4.97 -25.58 1.40
N LEU A 598 3.75 -25.70 1.90
CA LEU A 598 3.17 -26.93 2.41
C LEU A 598 1.81 -27.18 1.76
N LYS A 599 1.42 -28.45 1.61
CA LYS A 599 0.10 -28.84 1.12
C LYS A 599 -0.60 -29.87 2.01
N ALA A 600 -1.92 -29.82 2.00
CA ALA A 600 -2.82 -30.79 2.63
C ALA A 600 -4.07 -31.01 1.76
N ALA A 601 -4.75 -32.14 1.95
CA ALA A 601 -5.99 -32.45 1.24
C ALA A 601 -7.19 -31.61 1.73
N ASP A 602 -7.10 -31.05 2.93
CA ASP A 602 -8.12 -30.18 3.52
C ASP A 602 -7.47 -29.06 4.36
N ALA A 603 -8.21 -27.99 4.62
CA ALA A 603 -7.71 -26.79 5.31
C ALA A 603 -7.30 -27.03 6.78
N ASN A 604 -7.84 -28.06 7.43
CA ASN A 604 -7.59 -28.41 8.83
C ASN A 604 -6.67 -29.64 8.99
N GLY A 605 -6.17 -30.16 7.86
CA GLY A 605 -5.43 -31.40 7.80
C GLY A 605 -3.95 -31.25 8.16
N SER A 606 -3.22 -32.36 8.09
CA SER A 606 -1.77 -32.34 8.28
C SER A 606 -1.08 -31.84 7.02
N PHE A 607 -0.39 -30.70 7.14
CA PHE A 607 0.35 -30.08 6.05
C PHE A 607 1.73 -30.71 5.91
N THR A 608 2.07 -31.09 4.68
CA THR A 608 3.39 -31.66 4.33
C THR A 608 4.16 -30.73 3.40
N PRO A 609 5.49 -30.59 3.56
CA PRO A 609 6.28 -29.73 2.68
C PRO A 609 6.19 -30.16 1.21
N ILE A 610 6.07 -29.18 0.32
CA ILE A 610 6.20 -29.38 -1.12
C ILE A 610 7.71 -29.36 -1.45
N PRO A 611 8.29 -30.47 -1.95
CA PRO A 611 9.73 -30.53 -2.19
C PRO A 611 10.22 -29.42 -3.14
N GLY A 612 11.28 -28.72 -2.73
CA GLY A 612 11.92 -27.66 -3.53
C GLY A 612 11.18 -26.31 -3.55
N ALA A 613 9.97 -26.22 -3.00
CA ALA A 613 9.21 -24.99 -2.93
C ALA A 613 9.67 -24.13 -1.73
N THR A 614 10.84 -23.51 -1.85
CA THR A 614 11.47 -22.70 -0.77
C THR A 614 11.57 -21.21 -1.10
N GLN A 615 11.06 -20.80 -2.25
CA GLN A 615 11.05 -19.40 -2.67
C GLN A 615 9.87 -18.65 -2.05
N ARG A 616 9.97 -17.32 -1.98
CA ARG A 616 8.86 -16.46 -1.55
C ARG A 616 7.64 -16.57 -2.46
N THR A 617 7.84 -17.01 -3.70
CA THR A 617 6.77 -17.32 -4.64
C THR A 617 6.64 -18.81 -4.90
N TYR A 618 5.44 -19.25 -5.24
CA TYR A 618 5.13 -20.62 -5.64
C TYR A 618 4.11 -20.65 -6.76
N THR A 619 4.52 -21.11 -7.94
CA THR A 619 3.59 -21.38 -9.05
C THR A 619 2.85 -22.68 -8.78
N VAL A 620 1.53 -22.60 -8.67
CA VAL A 620 0.66 -23.74 -8.34
C VAL A 620 0.74 -24.80 -9.44
N GLN A 621 1.07 -26.03 -9.07
CA GLN A 621 1.26 -27.11 -10.03
C GLN A 621 -0.04 -27.89 -10.25
N LYS A 622 -0.13 -28.58 -11.39
CA LYS A 622 -1.31 -29.42 -11.74
C LYS A 622 -1.61 -30.48 -10.67
N GLN A 623 -0.57 -31.01 -10.04
CA GLN A 623 -0.66 -32.02 -8.97
C GLN A 623 -1.17 -31.48 -7.62
N ASP A 624 -1.33 -30.16 -7.48
CA ASP A 624 -1.88 -29.55 -6.27
C ASP A 624 -3.39 -29.34 -6.36
N ALA A 625 -3.99 -29.58 -7.54
CA ALA A 625 -5.43 -29.45 -7.76
C ALA A 625 -6.24 -30.20 -6.68
N GLY A 626 -7.21 -29.48 -6.08
CA GLY A 626 -8.02 -29.98 -4.98
C GLY A 626 -7.38 -29.92 -3.58
N SER A 627 -6.08 -29.64 -3.47
CA SER A 627 -5.38 -29.45 -2.19
C SER A 627 -5.53 -28.01 -1.66
N CYS A 628 -5.21 -27.79 -0.39
CA CYS A 628 -4.98 -26.46 0.20
C CYS A 628 -3.48 -26.25 0.40
N ILE A 629 -3.01 -25.01 0.28
CA ILE A 629 -1.59 -24.65 0.40
C ILE A 629 -1.38 -23.67 1.57
N LYS A 630 -0.25 -23.81 2.27
CA LYS A 630 0.28 -22.86 3.26
C LYS A 630 1.73 -22.53 2.91
N PHE A 631 2.26 -21.46 3.50
CA PHE A 631 3.70 -21.33 3.65
C PHE A 631 4.08 -21.26 5.13
N GLU A 632 5.30 -21.68 5.42
CA GLU A 632 5.98 -21.46 6.68
C GLU A 632 7.19 -20.56 6.42
N VAL A 633 7.38 -19.56 7.28
CA VAL A 633 8.58 -18.74 7.27
C VAL A 633 9.28 -18.82 8.62
N THR A 634 10.61 -18.93 8.57
CA THR A 634 11.47 -18.72 9.73
C THR A 634 12.24 -17.42 9.50
N PRO A 635 11.91 -16.35 10.24
CA PRO A 635 12.53 -15.05 10.04
C PRO A 635 13.98 -15.07 10.50
N VAL A 636 14.84 -14.33 9.80
CA VAL A 636 16.28 -14.23 10.12
C VAL A 636 16.69 -12.77 10.01
N THR A 637 17.45 -12.25 10.97
CA THR A 637 18.00 -10.88 10.87
C THR A 637 19.16 -10.85 9.88
N ALA A 638 19.40 -9.68 9.28
CA ALA A 638 20.74 -9.31 8.86
C ALA A 638 21.68 -9.31 10.09
N VAL A 639 23.00 -9.14 9.91
CA VAL A 639 23.94 -9.13 11.05
C VAL A 639 23.43 -8.17 12.13
N ASP A 640 23.07 -8.72 13.28
CA ASP A 640 22.43 -7.97 14.35
C ASP A 640 23.48 -7.03 14.99
N PRO A 641 23.21 -5.73 15.15
CA PRO A 641 24.19 -4.77 15.66
C PRO A 641 24.67 -5.04 17.09
N LEU A 642 23.88 -5.78 17.88
CA LEU A 642 24.15 -6.05 19.30
C LEU A 642 24.93 -7.35 19.47
N THR A 643 24.67 -8.35 18.63
CA THR A 643 25.32 -9.67 18.72
C THR A 643 26.42 -9.90 17.68
N ASN A 644 26.50 -9.03 16.67
CA ASN A 644 27.39 -9.14 15.52
C ASN A 644 27.24 -10.47 14.75
N ALA A 645 26.03 -11.07 14.80
CA ALA A 645 25.67 -12.30 14.12
C ALA A 645 24.21 -12.23 13.63
N ALA A 646 23.83 -13.03 12.63
CA ALA A 646 22.43 -13.17 12.24
C ALA A 646 21.67 -13.99 13.29
N LEU A 647 20.52 -13.49 13.73
CA LEU A 647 19.64 -14.17 14.69
C LEU A 647 18.46 -14.80 13.94
N GLN A 648 18.11 -16.02 14.32
CA GLN A 648 17.00 -16.77 13.72
C GLN A 648 15.83 -16.82 14.70
N GLY A 649 14.64 -16.47 14.19
CA GLY A 649 13.39 -16.54 14.93
C GLY A 649 12.72 -17.91 14.91
N ASN A 650 11.53 -17.98 15.49
CA ASN A 650 10.70 -19.17 15.46
C ASN A 650 9.93 -19.28 14.13
N PRO A 651 9.76 -20.49 13.57
CA PRO A 651 8.94 -20.69 12.38
C PRO A 651 7.47 -20.34 12.65
N LYS A 652 6.84 -19.72 11.67
CA LYS A 652 5.42 -19.35 11.69
C LYS A 652 4.75 -19.79 10.39
N GLN A 653 3.51 -20.25 10.47
CA GLN A 653 2.74 -20.73 9.32
C GLN A 653 1.58 -19.80 9.00
N SER A 654 1.28 -19.66 7.71
CA SER A 654 0.11 -18.93 7.23
C SER A 654 -1.19 -19.69 7.47
N SER A 655 -2.32 -18.97 7.40
CA SER A 655 -3.61 -19.61 7.14
C SER A 655 -3.58 -20.39 5.81
N PRO A 656 -4.36 -21.48 5.68
CA PRO A 656 -4.46 -22.19 4.41
C PRO A 656 -5.13 -21.35 3.32
N SER A 657 -4.68 -21.53 2.08
CA SER A 657 -5.39 -21.05 0.91
C SER A 657 -6.76 -21.73 0.78
N GLY A 658 -7.63 -21.16 -0.07
CA GLY A 658 -8.73 -21.93 -0.66
C GLY A 658 -8.22 -23.18 -1.38
N ARG A 659 -9.13 -24.10 -1.70
CA ARG A 659 -8.78 -25.29 -2.50
C ARG A 659 -8.24 -24.83 -3.86
N ILE A 660 -7.18 -25.49 -4.33
CA ILE A 660 -6.62 -25.21 -5.65
C ILE A 660 -7.61 -25.61 -6.75
N GLU A 661 -7.97 -24.65 -7.61
CA GLU A 661 -8.89 -24.78 -8.74
C GLU A 661 -8.18 -24.79 -10.11
N VAL A 662 -8.94 -25.02 -11.19
CA VAL A 662 -8.46 -24.95 -12.58
C VAL A 662 -9.25 -23.85 -13.30
N ALA A 663 -8.59 -22.77 -13.77
CA ALA A 663 -9.26 -21.63 -14.43
C ALA A 663 -10.10 -22.04 -15.66
N GLU A 664 -11.25 -21.38 -15.83
CA GLU A 664 -12.14 -21.50 -16.99
C GLU A 664 -11.72 -20.54 -18.14
N PRO A 665 -12.08 -20.82 -19.41
CA PRO A 665 -11.89 -19.89 -20.53
C PRO A 665 -12.90 -18.74 -20.55
N GLU A 666 -12.55 -17.58 -21.12
CA GLU A 666 -13.38 -16.35 -21.19
C GLU A 666 -13.56 -15.86 -22.63
N ALA A 667 -14.68 -15.16 -22.89
CA ALA A 667 -14.95 -14.44 -24.13
C ALA A 667 -15.16 -12.95 -23.82
N ARG A 668 -14.36 -12.08 -24.44
CA ARG A 668 -14.32 -10.64 -24.21
C ARG A 668 -14.70 -9.89 -25.49
N SER A 669 -15.03 -8.60 -25.34
CA SER A 669 -15.25 -7.69 -26.48
C SER A 669 -16.27 -8.23 -27.51
N VAL A 670 -17.34 -8.86 -27.02
CA VAL A 670 -18.32 -9.53 -27.88
C VAL A 670 -19.17 -8.50 -28.64
N THR A 671 -19.08 -8.50 -29.97
CA THR A 671 -19.75 -7.54 -30.85
C THR A 671 -20.38 -8.23 -32.07
N ILE A 672 -21.18 -7.46 -32.83
CA ILE A 672 -21.71 -7.86 -34.12
C ILE A 672 -21.07 -6.94 -35.16
N THR A 673 -20.42 -7.51 -36.15
CA THR A 673 -19.72 -6.74 -37.19
C THR A 673 -20.17 -7.12 -38.60
N THR A 674 -19.78 -6.33 -39.60
CA THR A 674 -19.77 -6.79 -41.00
C THR A 674 -18.79 -7.95 -41.19
N MET A 675 -18.96 -8.73 -42.26
CA MET A 675 -17.98 -9.77 -42.59
C MET A 675 -16.55 -9.20 -42.66
N PRO A 676 -15.56 -9.85 -42.03
CA PRO A 676 -14.17 -9.43 -42.10
C PRO A 676 -13.69 -9.42 -43.54
N LYS A 677 -13.08 -8.30 -43.95
CA LYS A 677 -12.46 -8.13 -45.25
C LYS A 677 -11.01 -7.72 -45.08
N GLU A 678 -10.09 -8.50 -45.64
CA GLU A 678 -8.67 -8.15 -45.67
C GLU A 678 -8.40 -7.10 -46.75
N VAL A 679 -7.67 -6.05 -46.39
CA VAL A 679 -7.09 -5.03 -47.27
C VAL A 679 -5.61 -4.91 -46.94
N PHE A 680 -4.80 -4.36 -47.84
CA PHE A 680 -3.37 -4.17 -47.58
C PHE A 680 -2.89 -2.79 -48.01
N THR A 681 -1.83 -2.35 -47.36
CA THR A 681 -1.01 -1.19 -47.73
C THR A 681 0.35 -1.72 -48.17
N SER A 682 0.81 -1.33 -49.36
CA SER A 682 2.17 -1.66 -49.81
C SER A 682 3.18 -0.79 -49.05
N ILE A 683 4.21 -1.40 -48.48
CA ILE A 683 5.38 -0.69 -47.94
C ILE A 683 6.37 -0.47 -49.07
N ASP A 684 6.72 -1.53 -49.80
CA ASP A 684 7.56 -1.50 -50.99
C ASP A 684 7.25 -2.73 -51.85
N ASP A 685 6.93 -2.51 -53.12
CA ASP A 685 6.73 -3.56 -54.13
C ASP A 685 7.96 -3.71 -55.05
N PHE A 686 8.99 -2.88 -54.85
CA PHE A 686 10.27 -2.91 -55.55
C PHE A 686 10.21 -2.71 -57.08
N ASP A 687 9.04 -2.38 -57.64
CA ASP A 687 8.78 -2.25 -59.08
C ASP A 687 9.17 -0.88 -59.69
N GLY A 688 9.39 0.14 -58.86
CA GLY A 688 9.67 1.54 -59.26
C GLY A 688 11.13 1.88 -59.63
N GLN A 689 11.38 3.11 -60.12
CA GLN A 689 12.74 3.62 -60.43
C GLN A 689 13.53 4.12 -59.19
N SER A 690 12.91 4.12 -58.01
CA SER A 690 13.55 4.42 -56.74
C SER A 690 13.06 3.47 -55.67
N ILE A 691 14.01 3.04 -54.85
CA ILE A 691 13.86 2.21 -53.67
C ILE A 691 13.26 3.09 -52.57
N GLU A 692 11.98 2.94 -52.24
CA GLU A 692 11.32 3.60 -51.10
C GLU A 692 10.80 2.54 -50.14
N PRO A 693 11.32 2.43 -48.90
CA PRO A 693 12.01 3.49 -48.15
C PRO A 693 13.54 3.46 -48.24
N ASN A 694 14.18 4.14 -49.21
CA ASN A 694 15.63 4.42 -49.27
C ASN A 694 16.54 3.30 -48.75
N TRP A 695 16.31 2.06 -49.18
CA TRP A 695 17.05 0.90 -48.71
C TRP A 695 18.55 1.08 -48.93
N SER A 696 19.34 0.91 -47.87
CA SER A 696 20.79 1.07 -47.91
C SER A 696 21.50 0.11 -46.98
N ASP A 697 22.76 -0.14 -47.27
CA ASP A 697 23.71 -0.71 -46.30
C ASP A 697 23.97 0.37 -45.24
N ALA A 698 23.83 0.01 -43.97
CA ALA A 698 23.98 0.94 -42.85
C ALA A 698 25.44 1.36 -42.53
N GLY A 699 26.34 1.25 -43.51
CA GLY A 699 27.73 1.74 -43.43
C GLY A 699 28.76 0.67 -43.10
N ASP A 700 28.38 -0.60 -43.10
CA ASP A 700 29.29 -1.73 -42.85
C ASP A 700 29.97 -2.26 -44.13
N ASN A 701 29.51 -1.84 -45.31
CA ASN A 701 30.00 -2.26 -46.64
C ASN A 701 29.94 -3.79 -46.84
N VAL A 702 28.88 -4.41 -46.33
CA VAL A 702 28.63 -5.85 -46.39
C VAL A 702 27.65 -6.21 -47.50
N PHE A 703 26.72 -5.31 -47.83
CA PHE A 703 25.61 -5.56 -48.73
C PHE A 703 25.76 -4.82 -50.06
N THR A 704 25.37 -5.50 -51.14
CA THR A 704 25.11 -4.87 -52.44
C THR A 704 23.64 -5.07 -52.78
N LEU A 705 22.90 -3.96 -52.88
CA LEU A 705 21.46 -3.96 -53.20
C LEU A 705 21.27 -3.63 -54.68
N SER A 706 20.42 -4.39 -55.37
CA SER A 706 20.05 -4.13 -56.77
C SER A 706 18.62 -4.59 -57.06
N LEU A 707 18.01 -4.05 -58.12
CA LEU A 707 16.73 -4.53 -58.62
C LEU A 707 16.94 -5.61 -59.68
N ASP A 708 16.21 -6.71 -59.60
CA ASP A 708 16.29 -7.84 -60.54
C ASP A 708 14.88 -8.37 -60.86
N ASN A 709 14.54 -8.39 -62.15
CA ASN A 709 13.24 -8.89 -62.66
C ASN A 709 13.35 -10.26 -63.34
N LYS A 710 14.52 -10.91 -63.32
CA LYS A 710 14.72 -12.16 -64.08
C LYS A 710 14.02 -13.36 -63.47
N ILE A 711 13.69 -13.28 -62.18
CA ILE A 711 13.20 -14.42 -61.40
C ILE A 711 11.83 -14.16 -60.75
N THR A 712 11.23 -12.97 -60.94
CA THR A 712 9.91 -12.62 -60.42
C THR A 712 8.80 -13.23 -61.29
N PRO A 713 7.72 -13.77 -60.71
CA PRO A 713 6.67 -14.47 -61.47
C PRO A 713 5.79 -13.56 -62.33
N ASP A 714 5.67 -12.29 -61.96
CA ASP A 714 4.81 -11.27 -62.59
C ASP A 714 5.57 -10.36 -63.59
N GLY A 715 6.89 -10.52 -63.69
CA GLY A 715 7.76 -9.69 -64.52
C GLY A 715 8.12 -8.33 -63.90
N GLY A 716 7.73 -8.11 -62.65
CA GLY A 716 8.15 -6.98 -61.82
C GLY A 716 9.62 -7.07 -61.37
N ASN A 717 10.14 -6.07 -60.68
CA ASN A 717 11.46 -6.09 -60.07
C ASN A 717 11.35 -6.61 -58.62
N ALA A 718 12.35 -7.35 -58.16
CA ALA A 718 12.54 -7.64 -56.75
C ALA A 718 13.86 -7.04 -56.25
N MET A 719 13.94 -6.74 -54.94
CA MET A 719 15.20 -6.35 -54.32
C MET A 719 16.11 -7.57 -54.15
N ARG A 720 17.17 -7.62 -54.94
CA ARG A 720 18.28 -8.56 -54.79
C ARG A 720 19.27 -8.05 -53.75
N ILE A 721 19.53 -8.87 -52.74
CA ILE A 721 20.49 -8.60 -51.67
C ILE A 721 21.63 -9.61 -51.78
N ASP A 722 22.80 -9.15 -52.25
CA ASP A 722 24.05 -9.91 -52.16
C ASP A 722 24.82 -9.48 -50.90
N TYR A 723 25.30 -10.43 -50.10
CA TYR A 723 26.03 -10.12 -48.86
C TYR A 723 27.33 -10.91 -48.71
N ASN A 724 28.34 -10.30 -48.08
CA ASN A 724 29.58 -10.94 -47.67
C ASN A 724 30.05 -10.36 -46.33
N LYS A 725 29.87 -11.11 -45.23
CA LYS A 725 29.97 -10.57 -43.87
C LYS A 725 31.39 -10.30 -43.38
N GLY A 726 32.42 -10.97 -43.92
CA GLY A 726 33.77 -10.88 -43.34
C GLY A 726 33.76 -11.15 -41.82
N ASP A 727 34.34 -10.27 -41.02
CA ASP A 727 34.36 -10.37 -39.54
C ASP A 727 33.13 -9.76 -38.84
N LYS A 728 32.15 -9.22 -39.59
CA LYS A 728 31.01 -8.50 -39.03
C LYS A 728 29.95 -9.49 -38.53
N THR A 729 29.58 -9.38 -37.25
CA THR A 729 28.60 -10.27 -36.60
C THR A 729 27.15 -9.84 -36.80
N TRP A 730 26.88 -8.53 -36.86
CA TRP A 730 25.52 -7.95 -36.92
C TRP A 730 25.30 -6.89 -38.02
N PRO A 731 25.77 -7.09 -39.27
CA PRO A 731 25.50 -6.14 -40.34
C PRO A 731 24.02 -6.20 -40.73
N PHE A 732 23.47 -5.07 -41.14
CA PHE A 732 22.06 -4.96 -41.53
C PHE A 732 21.84 -4.08 -42.76
N VAL A 733 20.71 -4.34 -43.43
CA VAL A 733 20.12 -3.48 -44.45
C VAL A 733 19.01 -2.67 -43.79
N GLU A 734 18.98 -1.36 -43.99
CA GLU A 734 17.93 -0.49 -43.42
C GLU A 734 17.15 0.26 -44.49
N GLY A 735 15.87 0.50 -44.22
CA GLY A 735 15.01 1.39 -44.98
C GLY A 735 14.40 2.46 -44.06
N VAL A 736 14.33 3.70 -44.53
CA VAL A 736 13.87 4.88 -43.75
C VAL A 736 12.41 5.20 -44.08
N ALA A 737 11.49 4.87 -43.17
CA ALA A 737 10.07 5.09 -43.37
C ALA A 737 9.71 6.59 -43.30
N ASP A 738 8.77 7.04 -44.15
CA ASP A 738 8.24 8.41 -44.10
C ASP A 738 7.39 8.59 -42.83
N PRO A 739 7.82 9.39 -41.85
CA PRO A 739 7.10 9.56 -40.60
C PRO A 739 5.76 10.30 -40.75
N THR A 740 5.45 10.85 -41.93
CA THR A 740 4.18 11.53 -42.22
C THR A 740 3.11 10.58 -42.80
N GLN A 741 3.48 9.33 -43.11
CA GLN A 741 2.58 8.28 -43.58
C GLN A 741 2.66 7.06 -42.66
N PRO A 742 1.70 6.85 -41.73
CA PRO A 742 1.72 5.70 -40.84
C PRO A 742 1.35 4.41 -41.61
N VAL A 743 2.37 3.74 -42.16
CA VAL A 743 2.20 2.56 -43.03
C VAL A 743 1.94 1.27 -42.23
N PHE A 744 2.29 1.24 -40.94
CA PHE A 744 2.25 0.05 -40.07
C PHE A 744 0.98 -0.13 -39.23
N VAL A 745 -0.14 0.46 -39.68
CA VAL A 745 -1.45 0.28 -39.04
C VAL A 745 -2.17 -0.94 -39.63
N GLY A 746 -1.87 -2.13 -39.09
CA GLY A 746 -2.48 -3.39 -39.55
C GLY A 746 -2.40 -4.56 -38.59
N ASP A 747 -2.85 -5.71 -39.06
CA ASP A 747 -2.91 -6.99 -38.35
C ASP A 747 -1.69 -7.87 -38.63
N SER A 748 -1.12 -7.82 -39.83
CA SER A 748 0.08 -8.57 -40.17
C SER A 748 0.98 -7.84 -41.15
N VAL A 749 2.29 -8.12 -41.09
CA VAL A 749 3.26 -7.76 -42.14
C VAL A 749 3.56 -9.00 -42.96
N THR A 750 3.53 -8.87 -44.28
CA THR A 750 3.91 -9.95 -45.20
C THR A 750 4.95 -9.48 -46.18
N MET A 751 5.85 -10.38 -46.57
CA MET A 751 6.83 -10.15 -47.63
C MET A 751 7.05 -11.44 -48.40
N GLN A 752 7.41 -11.33 -49.67
CA GLN A 752 7.83 -12.47 -50.48
C GLN A 752 9.34 -12.58 -50.45
N VAL A 753 9.84 -13.81 -50.41
CA VAL A 753 11.27 -14.13 -50.40
C VAL A 753 11.59 -15.20 -51.43
N TYR A 754 12.79 -15.13 -52.01
CA TYR A 754 13.36 -16.15 -52.88
C TYR A 754 14.85 -16.36 -52.57
N GLY A 755 15.31 -17.62 -52.65
CA GLY A 755 16.65 -18.06 -52.26
C GLY A 755 16.72 -18.62 -50.83
N LYS A 756 17.93 -18.70 -50.29
CA LYS A 756 18.21 -19.10 -48.91
C LYS A 756 18.35 -17.86 -48.05
N TYR A 757 17.59 -17.80 -46.95
CA TYR A 757 17.50 -16.62 -46.10
C TYR A 757 17.63 -17.00 -44.62
N ASP A 758 18.29 -16.14 -43.86
CA ASP A 758 18.33 -16.13 -42.41
C ASP A 758 18.47 -14.66 -42.01
N PHE A 759 17.41 -14.06 -41.48
CA PHE A 759 17.43 -12.68 -41.05
C PHE A 759 16.47 -12.40 -39.90
N ILE A 760 16.78 -11.36 -39.12
CA ILE A 760 15.83 -10.72 -38.21
C ILE A 760 15.24 -9.52 -38.93
N PHE A 761 13.92 -9.51 -39.09
CA PHE A 761 13.18 -8.35 -39.56
C PHE A 761 12.76 -7.53 -38.34
N LYS A 762 13.09 -6.24 -38.34
CA LYS A 762 12.95 -5.36 -37.19
C LYS A 762 12.32 -4.03 -37.60
N LEU A 763 11.41 -3.55 -36.77
CA LEU A 763 10.77 -2.24 -36.85
C LEU A 763 11.25 -1.40 -35.67
N GLU A 764 11.76 -0.20 -35.93
CA GLU A 764 12.27 0.71 -34.91
C GLU A 764 11.45 2.00 -34.85
N GLU A 765 11.01 2.34 -33.64
CA GLU A 765 10.15 3.48 -33.29
C GLU A 765 10.90 4.49 -32.42
N VAL A 766 10.27 5.62 -32.08
CA VAL A 766 10.85 6.58 -31.12
C VAL A 766 10.82 6.01 -29.70
N SER A 767 9.80 5.23 -29.36
CA SER A 767 9.57 4.65 -28.02
C SER A 767 10.11 3.23 -27.82
N GLY A 768 10.51 2.52 -28.87
CA GLY A 768 10.85 1.09 -28.76
C GLY A 768 11.28 0.44 -30.08
N GLN A 769 11.36 -0.90 -30.06
CA GLN A 769 11.68 -1.72 -31.23
C GLN A 769 11.01 -3.10 -31.14
N HIS A 770 10.61 -3.64 -32.30
CA HIS A 770 9.98 -4.96 -32.41
C HIS A 770 10.66 -5.78 -33.50
N GLU A 771 10.84 -7.08 -33.29
CA GLU A 771 11.57 -7.92 -34.24
C GLU A 771 11.02 -9.36 -34.35
N LYS A 772 11.22 -9.96 -35.53
CA LYS A 772 10.92 -11.36 -35.81
C LYS A 772 12.00 -12.00 -36.68
N ALA A 773 12.47 -13.17 -36.25
CA ALA A 773 13.44 -13.95 -37.01
C ALA A 773 12.75 -14.81 -38.09
N PHE A 774 13.35 -14.85 -39.28
CA PHE A 774 12.95 -15.65 -40.41
C PHE A 774 14.16 -16.43 -40.95
N LYS A 775 14.03 -17.75 -41.05
CA LYS A 775 15.08 -18.62 -41.59
C LYS A 775 14.47 -19.71 -42.46
N GLY A 776 15.06 -19.93 -43.64
CA GLY A 776 14.60 -20.95 -44.55
C GLY A 776 15.36 -21.01 -45.87
N ASP A 777 14.94 -21.95 -46.70
CA ASP A 777 15.38 -22.08 -48.09
C ASP A 777 14.14 -22.33 -48.94
N THR A 778 13.92 -21.43 -49.88
CA THR A 778 12.73 -21.46 -50.72
C THR A 778 12.80 -22.50 -51.85
N GLN A 779 13.95 -23.17 -52.02
CA GLN A 779 14.19 -24.20 -53.02
C GLN A 779 13.86 -23.77 -54.46
N GLY A 780 14.10 -22.50 -54.79
CA GLY A 780 13.90 -21.96 -56.13
C GLY A 780 12.45 -21.61 -56.47
N THR A 781 11.61 -21.36 -55.46
CA THR A 781 10.24 -20.87 -55.63
C THR A 781 9.99 -19.66 -54.74
N TRP A 782 9.11 -18.73 -55.09
CA TRP A 782 8.79 -17.62 -54.18
C TRP A 782 7.93 -18.10 -53.00
N GLN A 783 8.24 -17.63 -51.79
CA GLN A 783 7.49 -17.93 -50.58
C GLN A 783 7.04 -16.64 -49.89
N THR A 784 5.83 -16.64 -49.34
CA THR A 784 5.34 -15.53 -48.50
C THR A 784 5.70 -15.78 -47.04
N LEU A 785 6.46 -14.87 -46.47
CA LEU A 785 6.70 -14.76 -45.04
C LEU A 785 5.61 -13.88 -44.42
N SER A 786 5.17 -14.23 -43.20
CA SER A 786 4.15 -13.49 -42.48
C SER A 786 4.53 -13.29 -41.02
N TRP A 787 4.27 -12.08 -40.52
CA TRP A 787 4.36 -11.68 -39.14
C TRP A 787 3.02 -11.14 -38.67
N ASP A 788 2.37 -11.84 -37.74
CA ASP A 788 1.26 -11.29 -36.98
C ASP A 788 1.75 -10.16 -36.06
N ILE A 789 1.28 -8.95 -36.32
CA ILE A 789 1.59 -7.74 -35.55
C ILE A 789 0.34 -7.20 -34.85
N SER A 790 -0.74 -7.98 -34.74
CA SER A 790 -2.02 -7.49 -34.24
C SER A 790 -1.96 -6.99 -32.79
N ALA A 791 -1.06 -7.54 -31.99
CA ALA A 791 -0.79 -7.12 -30.61
C ALA A 791 0.01 -5.79 -30.52
N LEU A 792 0.67 -5.38 -31.60
CA LEU A 792 1.56 -4.22 -31.65
C LEU A 792 0.88 -2.97 -32.23
N LYS A 793 -0.43 -3.04 -32.53
CA LYS A 793 -1.18 -1.97 -33.24
C LYS A 793 -1.11 -0.59 -32.59
N HIS A 794 -0.96 -0.52 -31.27
CA HIS A 794 -0.87 0.73 -30.52
C HIS A 794 0.57 1.23 -30.37
N GLU A 795 1.54 0.37 -30.65
CA GLU A 795 2.98 0.62 -30.53
C GLU A 795 3.53 1.11 -31.89
N LEU A 796 3.17 0.46 -33.00
CA LEU A 796 3.67 0.73 -34.37
C LEU A 796 3.20 2.04 -35.03
N ASN A 797 2.84 3.08 -34.27
CA ASN A 797 2.30 4.33 -34.80
C ASN A 797 3.36 5.31 -35.35
N ASP A 798 4.64 5.10 -35.06
CA ASP A 798 5.72 6.04 -35.38
C ASP A 798 7.03 5.38 -35.87
N VAL A 799 6.93 4.20 -36.51
CA VAL A 799 8.07 3.48 -37.10
C VAL A 799 8.92 4.41 -37.97
N LYS A 800 10.20 4.54 -37.63
CA LYS A 800 11.20 5.36 -38.34
C LYS A 800 12.07 4.54 -39.27
N ARG A 801 12.39 3.31 -38.88
CA ARG A 801 13.30 2.44 -39.63
C ARG A 801 12.79 1.01 -39.69
N ILE A 802 13.03 0.40 -40.85
CA ILE A 802 12.81 -1.01 -41.10
C ILE A 802 14.20 -1.63 -41.31
N VAL A 803 14.51 -2.70 -40.59
CA VAL A 803 15.85 -3.27 -40.52
C VAL A 803 15.80 -4.77 -40.82
N PHE A 804 16.71 -5.23 -41.68
CA PHE A 804 16.98 -6.65 -41.92
C PHE A 804 18.39 -6.99 -41.42
N LEU A 805 18.50 -7.65 -40.27
CA LEU A 805 19.78 -8.17 -39.79
C LEU A 805 20.03 -9.56 -40.38
N VAL A 806 21.01 -9.69 -41.27
CA VAL A 806 21.24 -10.92 -42.03
C VAL A 806 22.24 -11.86 -41.33
N GLU A 807 21.87 -13.13 -41.19
CA GLU A 807 22.64 -14.21 -40.54
C GLU A 807 23.16 -13.79 -39.15
N PRO A 808 22.28 -13.36 -38.22
CA PRO A 808 22.67 -12.70 -36.97
C PRO A 808 23.68 -13.52 -36.15
N GLY A 809 24.80 -12.89 -35.77
CA GLY A 809 25.87 -13.52 -35.00
C GLY A 809 26.86 -14.37 -35.81
N ALA A 810 26.56 -14.71 -37.07
CA ALA A 810 27.50 -15.45 -37.93
C ALA A 810 28.55 -14.53 -38.57
N VAL A 811 29.77 -15.04 -38.74
CA VAL A 811 30.89 -14.39 -39.45
C VAL A 811 31.34 -15.24 -40.63
N HIS A 812 32.02 -14.63 -41.61
CA HIS A 812 32.55 -15.25 -42.82
C HIS A 812 31.53 -15.99 -43.70
N VAL A 813 30.27 -15.57 -43.66
CA VAL A 813 29.22 -16.09 -44.54
C VAL A 813 28.91 -15.11 -45.66
N SER A 814 28.58 -15.65 -46.82
CA SER A 814 28.14 -14.90 -47.99
C SER A 814 26.97 -15.62 -48.67
N GLY A 815 26.14 -14.87 -49.36
CA GLY A 815 24.96 -15.41 -50.02
C GLY A 815 24.17 -14.35 -50.77
N THR A 816 23.08 -14.81 -51.39
CA THR A 816 22.14 -13.97 -52.14
C THR A 816 20.72 -14.41 -51.81
N PHE A 817 19.85 -13.46 -51.53
CA PHE A 817 18.41 -13.67 -51.47
C PHE A 817 17.67 -12.46 -52.05
N TYR A 818 16.38 -12.64 -52.31
CA TYR A 818 15.53 -11.65 -52.93
C TYR A 818 14.32 -11.38 -52.05
N LEU A 819 13.91 -10.12 -51.99
CA LEU A 819 12.69 -9.67 -51.31
C LEU A 819 11.77 -8.97 -52.31
N ASP A 820 10.48 -9.22 -52.15
CA ASP A 820 9.45 -8.62 -52.98
C ASP A 820 8.18 -8.39 -52.13
N ASN A 821 7.28 -7.49 -52.55
CA ASN A 821 5.93 -7.36 -52.04
C ASN A 821 5.85 -7.26 -50.51
N LEU A 822 6.58 -6.30 -49.93
CA LEU A 822 6.50 -5.98 -48.50
C LEU A 822 5.23 -5.17 -48.24
N ARG A 823 4.31 -5.71 -47.43
CA ARG A 823 2.96 -5.15 -47.23
C ARG A 823 2.52 -5.28 -45.79
N VAL A 824 1.64 -4.37 -45.37
CA VAL A 824 0.87 -4.46 -44.12
C VAL A 824 -0.57 -4.80 -44.44
N ASN A 825 -1.07 -5.92 -43.94
CA ASN A 825 -2.43 -6.37 -44.12
C ASN A 825 -3.29 -5.94 -42.92
N ARG A 826 -4.53 -5.53 -43.18
CA ARG A 826 -5.51 -5.13 -42.19
C ARG A 826 -6.86 -5.77 -42.49
N ILE A 827 -7.51 -6.29 -41.46
CA ILE A 827 -8.90 -6.73 -41.49
C ILE A 827 -9.78 -5.52 -41.18
N VAL A 828 -10.70 -5.20 -42.10
CA VAL A 828 -11.66 -4.10 -41.94
C VAL A 828 -13.04 -4.68 -41.66
N GLN A 829 -13.65 -4.19 -40.58
CA GLN A 829 -14.99 -4.53 -40.12
C GLN A 829 -15.67 -3.28 -39.57
N THR A 830 -16.97 -3.15 -39.78
CA THR A 830 -17.81 -2.13 -39.13
C THR A 830 -18.55 -2.79 -37.97
N ASP A 831 -18.44 -2.22 -36.77
CA ASP A 831 -19.18 -2.67 -35.59
C ASP A 831 -20.63 -2.21 -35.64
N LEU A 832 -21.53 -3.14 -35.95
CA LEU A 832 -22.96 -2.91 -36.11
C LEU A 832 -23.70 -2.78 -34.76
N THR A 833 -22.99 -2.92 -33.63
CA THR A 833 -23.54 -2.61 -32.29
C THR A 833 -23.41 -1.14 -31.91
N THR A 834 -22.52 -0.41 -32.57
CA THR A 834 -22.25 1.00 -32.32
C THR A 834 -22.55 1.87 -33.55
N GLU A 835 -22.27 1.37 -34.76
CA GLU A 835 -22.41 2.12 -36.00
C GLU A 835 -22.95 1.28 -37.17
N GLY A 836 -24.00 1.80 -37.83
CA GLY A 836 -24.61 1.14 -38.98
C GLY A 836 -25.66 0.10 -38.60
N SER A 837 -26.37 -0.42 -39.60
CA SER A 837 -27.46 -1.38 -39.41
C SER A 837 -27.22 -2.68 -40.16
N PRO A 838 -27.52 -3.85 -39.57
CA PRO A 838 -27.54 -5.11 -40.32
C PRO A 838 -28.52 -5.02 -41.49
N LEU A 839 -28.15 -5.59 -42.63
CA LEU A 839 -28.98 -5.57 -43.84
C LEU A 839 -29.49 -6.97 -44.19
N ILE A 840 -30.76 -7.04 -44.58
CA ILE A 840 -31.37 -8.28 -45.07
C ILE A 840 -30.56 -8.81 -46.27
N GLY A 841 -30.20 -10.09 -46.23
CA GLY A 841 -29.42 -10.75 -47.28
C GLY A 841 -27.91 -10.52 -47.23
N THR A 842 -27.40 -9.73 -46.28
CA THR A 842 -25.97 -9.49 -46.08
C THR A 842 -25.51 -10.17 -44.79
N ALA A 843 -24.51 -11.05 -44.87
CA ALA A 843 -24.00 -11.74 -43.69
C ALA A 843 -23.37 -10.76 -42.69
N VAL A 844 -23.65 -11.00 -41.41
CA VAL A 844 -23.02 -10.37 -40.24
C VAL A 844 -22.21 -11.41 -39.48
N TYR A 845 -21.22 -10.94 -38.73
CA TYR A 845 -20.22 -11.75 -38.04
C TYR A 845 -20.25 -11.45 -36.54
N GLY A 846 -20.22 -12.49 -35.70
CA GLY A 846 -20.07 -12.37 -34.26
C GLY A 846 -18.59 -12.31 -33.91
N ASP A 847 -18.13 -11.15 -33.49
CA ASP A 847 -16.72 -10.95 -33.15
C ASP A 847 -16.51 -10.95 -31.64
N TYR A 848 -15.39 -11.50 -31.19
CA TYR A 848 -15.02 -11.58 -29.78
C TYR A 848 -13.55 -11.95 -29.65
N GLU A 849 -12.97 -11.57 -28.53
CA GLU A 849 -11.64 -11.94 -28.10
C GLU A 849 -11.73 -13.16 -27.18
N TYR A 850 -11.07 -14.26 -27.55
CA TYR A 850 -10.95 -15.42 -26.69
C TYR A 850 -9.78 -15.20 -25.73
N PHE A 851 -10.04 -15.36 -24.43
CA PHE A 851 -9.01 -15.26 -23.40
C PHE A 851 -8.97 -16.53 -22.56
N ASN A 852 -7.76 -17.06 -22.36
CA ASN A 852 -7.53 -18.10 -21.38
C ASN A 852 -6.24 -17.78 -20.64
N ALA A 853 -6.33 -17.54 -19.33
CA ALA A 853 -5.20 -17.18 -18.49
C ALA A 853 -4.05 -18.23 -18.52
N LYS A 854 -4.32 -19.46 -18.97
CA LYS A 854 -3.35 -20.57 -19.04
C LYS A 854 -2.82 -20.82 -20.45
N GLY A 855 -3.18 -19.99 -21.43
CA GLY A 855 -2.71 -20.10 -22.81
C GLY A 855 -3.29 -21.29 -23.59
N TYR A 856 -4.34 -21.94 -23.09
CA TYR A 856 -5.02 -22.99 -23.86
C TYR A 856 -5.70 -22.42 -25.09
N SER A 857 -5.44 -23.02 -26.24
CA SER A 857 -6.12 -22.68 -27.49
C SER A 857 -7.62 -22.91 -27.36
N GLU A 858 -8.38 -22.04 -28.04
CA GLU A 858 -9.83 -22.14 -28.10
C GLU A 858 -10.27 -23.45 -28.78
N ALA A 859 -11.13 -24.21 -28.11
CA ALA A 859 -11.75 -25.40 -28.68
C ALA A 859 -13.13 -25.68 -28.08
N GLY A 860 -14.09 -26.07 -28.93
CA GLY A 860 -15.44 -26.43 -28.46
C GLY A 860 -16.31 -25.24 -28.01
N THR A 861 -15.92 -24.01 -28.35
CA THR A 861 -16.74 -22.81 -28.20
C THR A 861 -18.06 -22.94 -28.96
N THR A 862 -19.16 -22.47 -28.34
CA THR A 862 -20.49 -22.53 -28.95
C THR A 862 -21.07 -21.13 -29.13
N TYR A 863 -21.84 -20.94 -30.20
CA TYR A 863 -22.41 -19.65 -30.59
C TYR A 863 -23.92 -19.70 -30.71
N ARG A 864 -24.56 -18.54 -30.58
CA ARG A 864 -25.99 -18.36 -30.82
C ARG A 864 -26.31 -16.93 -31.20
N TRP A 865 -27.24 -16.76 -32.15
CA TRP A 865 -27.83 -15.45 -32.47
C TRP A 865 -29.20 -15.28 -31.82
N LEU A 866 -29.48 -14.08 -31.37
CA LEU A 866 -30.70 -13.70 -30.67
C LEU A 866 -31.36 -12.50 -31.37
N ARG A 867 -32.68 -12.37 -31.28
CA ARG A 867 -33.42 -11.20 -31.78
C ARG A 867 -34.49 -10.69 -30.82
N ALA A 868 -34.77 -9.39 -30.87
CA ALA A 868 -35.83 -8.73 -30.11
C ALA A 868 -36.58 -7.68 -30.95
N LYS A 869 -37.83 -7.36 -30.57
CA LYS A 869 -38.64 -6.32 -31.22
C LYS A 869 -38.29 -4.89 -30.81
N THR A 870 -37.61 -4.73 -29.67
CA THR A 870 -37.14 -3.45 -29.13
C THR A 870 -35.70 -3.62 -28.69
N LYS A 871 -34.90 -2.53 -28.75
CA LYS A 871 -33.47 -2.55 -28.44
C LYS A 871 -33.18 -3.11 -27.03
N ASP A 872 -34.01 -2.75 -26.06
CA ASP A 872 -33.90 -3.16 -24.65
C ASP A 872 -34.88 -4.29 -24.25
N GLY A 873 -35.50 -4.97 -25.22
CA GLY A 873 -36.49 -6.01 -24.97
C GLY A 873 -35.90 -7.38 -24.58
N SER A 874 -36.79 -8.39 -24.44
CA SER A 874 -36.36 -9.79 -24.28
C SER A 874 -35.84 -10.33 -25.61
N TYR A 875 -34.63 -10.89 -25.59
CA TYR A 875 -33.95 -11.45 -26.75
C TYR A 875 -34.15 -12.96 -26.81
N GLU A 876 -34.75 -13.43 -27.91
CA GLU A 876 -35.04 -14.85 -28.12
C GLU A 876 -34.08 -15.47 -29.14
N PRO A 877 -33.65 -16.74 -28.95
CA PRO A 877 -32.81 -17.46 -29.90
C PRO A 877 -33.41 -17.55 -31.30
N ILE A 878 -32.61 -17.22 -32.31
CA ILE A 878 -32.94 -17.49 -33.70
C ILE A 878 -32.64 -18.96 -33.97
N LYS A 879 -33.70 -19.72 -34.25
CA LYS A 879 -33.59 -21.18 -34.47
C LYS A 879 -32.62 -21.48 -35.63
N GLY A 880 -31.58 -22.28 -35.33
CA GLY A 880 -30.60 -22.73 -36.31
C GLY A 880 -29.40 -21.79 -36.52
N ALA A 881 -29.40 -20.61 -35.92
CA ALA A 881 -28.30 -19.66 -36.02
C ALA A 881 -27.25 -19.90 -34.92
N ALA A 882 -26.48 -20.98 -35.06
CA ALA A 882 -25.44 -21.41 -34.11
C ALA A 882 -24.00 -21.29 -34.65
N ALA A 883 -23.83 -20.61 -35.79
CA ALA A 883 -22.54 -20.28 -36.36
C ALA A 883 -22.09 -18.89 -35.90
N ARG A 884 -20.79 -18.61 -36.06
CA ARG A 884 -20.21 -17.28 -35.86
C ARG A 884 -20.75 -16.25 -36.86
N THR A 885 -21.40 -16.68 -37.94
CA THR A 885 -22.05 -15.82 -38.94
C THR A 885 -23.56 -15.98 -38.94
N TYR A 886 -24.28 -14.91 -39.26
CA TYR A 886 -25.72 -14.94 -39.52
C TYR A 886 -26.10 -14.04 -40.70
N THR A 887 -27.06 -14.47 -41.53
CA THR A 887 -27.59 -13.63 -42.61
C THR A 887 -29.02 -13.22 -42.26
N PRO A 888 -29.28 -11.94 -41.94
CA PRO A 888 -30.61 -11.47 -41.61
C PRO A 888 -31.59 -11.70 -42.77
N THR A 889 -32.81 -12.10 -42.43
CA THR A 889 -33.88 -12.43 -43.38
C THR A 889 -35.01 -11.40 -43.30
N GLU A 890 -35.99 -11.48 -44.20
CA GLU A 890 -37.21 -10.65 -44.11
C GLU A 890 -37.95 -10.79 -42.78
N ARG A 891 -37.77 -11.90 -42.04
CA ARG A 891 -38.37 -12.08 -40.72
C ARG A 891 -37.72 -11.25 -39.61
N ASP A 892 -36.50 -10.78 -39.85
CA ASP A 892 -35.73 -10.00 -38.88
C ASP A 892 -35.86 -8.50 -39.13
N LYS A 893 -36.60 -8.09 -40.18
CA LYS A 893 -36.79 -6.69 -40.54
C LYS A 893 -37.37 -5.88 -39.38
N GLY A 894 -36.66 -4.83 -38.96
CA GLY A 894 -37.02 -3.98 -37.84
C GLY A 894 -36.68 -4.57 -36.46
N ASP A 895 -36.18 -5.80 -36.39
CA ASP A 895 -35.73 -6.42 -35.15
C ASP A 895 -34.29 -6.00 -34.84
N TYR A 896 -33.89 -6.17 -33.59
CA TYR A 896 -32.55 -5.91 -33.08
C TYR A 896 -31.85 -7.26 -32.83
N LEU A 897 -30.56 -7.37 -33.15
CA LEU A 897 -29.81 -8.62 -33.03
C LEU A 897 -28.82 -8.57 -31.85
N LYS A 898 -28.57 -9.73 -31.23
CA LYS A 898 -27.45 -9.97 -30.32
C LYS A 898 -26.73 -11.25 -30.69
N PHE A 899 -25.42 -11.28 -30.47
CA PHE A 899 -24.58 -12.46 -30.59
C PHE A 899 -24.21 -12.97 -29.19
N GLU A 900 -24.34 -14.27 -28.96
CA GLU A 900 -23.99 -14.95 -27.71
C GLU A 900 -22.90 -15.98 -27.99
N VAL A 901 -21.83 -15.94 -27.20
CA VAL A 901 -20.69 -16.87 -27.28
C VAL A 901 -20.46 -17.51 -25.92
N ARG A 902 -20.16 -18.81 -25.92
CA ARG A 902 -19.73 -19.54 -24.72
C ARG A 902 -18.38 -20.22 -24.99
N PRO A 903 -17.27 -19.71 -24.43
CA PRO A 903 -15.91 -20.11 -24.78
C PRO A 903 -15.57 -21.51 -24.24
N GLY A 904 -14.77 -22.25 -25.00
CA GLY A 904 -14.21 -23.55 -24.62
C GLY A 904 -12.70 -23.61 -24.86
N ALA A 905 -12.02 -24.48 -24.12
CA ALA A 905 -10.57 -24.68 -24.22
C ALA A 905 -10.24 -26.13 -24.61
N ASP A 906 -9.14 -26.31 -25.34
CA ASP A 906 -8.68 -27.65 -25.74
C ASP A 906 -8.31 -28.52 -24.51
N GLY A 907 -8.79 -29.76 -24.52
CA GLY A 907 -8.39 -30.79 -23.56
C GLY A 907 -8.97 -30.79 -22.15
N GLN A 908 -9.84 -29.86 -21.71
CA GLN A 908 -10.39 -29.89 -20.33
C GLN A 908 -11.80 -29.24 -20.19
N PRO A 909 -12.73 -29.80 -19.39
CA PRO A 909 -13.76 -29.01 -18.69
C PRO A 909 -13.14 -28.26 -17.48
N PRO A 910 -13.70 -27.11 -17.07
CA PRO A 910 -15.01 -26.53 -17.42
C PRO A 910 -15.03 -25.55 -18.61
N ARG A 911 -16.23 -25.29 -19.15
CA ARG A 911 -16.50 -24.25 -20.17
C ARG A 911 -16.84 -22.94 -19.48
N GLY A 912 -16.38 -21.83 -20.03
CA GLY A 912 -16.69 -20.51 -19.50
C GLY A 912 -18.16 -20.13 -19.57
N GLU A 913 -18.47 -18.99 -18.97
CA GLU A 913 -19.80 -18.38 -18.99
C GLU A 913 -20.20 -17.89 -20.39
N ALA A 914 -21.52 -17.84 -20.64
CA ALA A 914 -22.03 -17.31 -21.90
C ALA A 914 -22.08 -15.78 -21.85
N VAL A 915 -21.45 -15.13 -22.84
CA VAL A 915 -21.35 -13.68 -22.94
C VAL A 915 -22.12 -13.21 -24.17
N ARG A 916 -22.84 -12.09 -24.05
CA ARG A 916 -23.67 -11.51 -25.11
C ARG A 916 -23.14 -10.15 -25.56
N SER A 917 -23.25 -9.87 -26.86
CA SER A 917 -22.99 -8.54 -27.39
C SER A 917 -24.02 -7.51 -26.91
N ALA A 918 -23.66 -6.23 -27.05
CA ALA A 918 -24.65 -5.16 -27.14
C ALA A 918 -25.63 -5.41 -28.31
N ALA A 919 -26.79 -4.78 -28.25
CA ALA A 919 -27.79 -4.86 -29.31
C ALA A 919 -27.29 -4.13 -30.56
N SER A 920 -27.45 -4.73 -31.74
CA SER A 920 -27.29 -4.01 -33.01
C SER A 920 -28.29 -2.87 -33.14
N ASP A 921 -28.17 -2.01 -34.15
CA ASP A 921 -29.34 -1.25 -34.63
C ASP A 921 -30.33 -2.15 -35.38
N SER A 922 -31.54 -1.62 -35.65
CA SER A 922 -32.62 -2.39 -36.26
C SER A 922 -32.24 -2.88 -37.65
N VAL A 923 -32.55 -4.14 -37.99
CA VAL A 923 -32.27 -4.70 -39.33
C VAL A 923 -33.06 -3.96 -40.40
N LEU A 924 -32.38 -3.51 -41.46
CA LEU A 924 -32.96 -2.77 -42.58
C LEU A 924 -32.94 -3.58 -43.89
N LYS A 925 -33.79 -3.18 -44.83
CA LYS A 925 -33.72 -3.67 -46.22
C LYS A 925 -32.64 -2.87 -46.96
N ASP A 926 -31.74 -3.57 -47.66
CA ASP A 926 -30.73 -2.92 -48.51
C ASP A 926 -31.44 -2.12 -49.62
N LYS A 927 -31.18 -0.80 -49.70
CA LYS A 927 -31.76 0.10 -50.70
C LYS A 927 -30.96 0.10 -52.02
N LYS A 928 -29.79 -0.55 -52.09
CA LYS A 928 -28.87 -0.55 -53.24
C LYS A 928 -28.86 -1.85 -54.05
N LYS A 929 -29.57 -2.89 -53.62
CA LYS A 929 -29.82 -4.10 -54.42
C LYS A 929 -31.32 -4.25 -54.65
N PRO A 930 -31.80 -4.32 -55.91
CA PRO A 930 -33.22 -4.35 -56.24
C PRO A 930 -33.95 -5.59 -55.70
#